data_AF-A0A484FLE9-F1
#
_entry.id   AF-A0A484FLE9-F1
#
_cell.length_a   1.000
_cell.length_b   1.000
_cell.length_c   1.000
_cell.angle_alpha   90.00
_cell.angle_beta   90.00
_cell.angle_gamma   90.00
#
_symmetry.space_group_name_H-M   'P 1'
#
loop_
_entity.id
_entity.type
_entity.pdbx_description
1 polymer ?
#
loop_
_entity_poly.entity_id
_entity_poly.type
_entity_poly.pdbx_seq_one_letter_code
_entity_poly.pdbx_strand_id
1 'polypeptide(L)'
;MGSMPTPFRVAIVKAYEIEEPKHIGMVKSFRDNVHRYIPDAVVDVYHPMKDIGDLPDSAKYDLLIITGGLSNLYQAPSCYEPWVNAVLAWIRHVVAHQHLTKTKLMGVCWGHQAIATALSGTMGSFEIPRIGVEELPLNADGQRWFGKDKLKITKFHKRFVKDVPAGFKQLAPDNEILMSESGLILSMQGHPEINGELSRQLFDHDVPYYRQSLPTDEDLQRYFDEMPSSAEDGKLIFKKRLHFLVFTWRINLTSRLLPEKNNPSHAPWVDRVWLISSVPDLKFRSSKPVPRHLVISSWDDERWPAVDHMASKQRRHSSAKVQSNPCHHGFLRLGCVLLYHIPDQHHAQPSRQNNTKVRKKRYTPRSQTGCLTCRDAKVKCEETRPVCNRCAKSRRACVYPPHRNAHKHARAACRQLIAAPAPPLVDFAPDLSPLARRSLDYFQRCSSREFAGYFDVDFWKYTVPRTAQREPCVRQILVALGARHEAFRREGAAAAAAADAVLGLRTRAFEEYQKAIGMVVQHCRERERTHLEVTLTCAVLFVAFEWLQRNYVTAKGVLEWGMGLVADWLTDEVYPRRPALGSPEGYRVREQLKPILVSMALQCHMLPGPPRIPLAVVVGEGGGGSGAAAAAAAGVGFSNLVEARDHMLYCLARLHPEYMYPQLVGVTDSMRFDLKRQLDAWHGSLEDLISDNAEFKSQVQVVVMQLWYLVTSILFYGTLAGDEMFFDRFVADGRFESITSAAETALQASPASLPASQWSYSVDIGFVLAMYYVGIKCRQPALRRRVIAMMRAYPRCEAAYNSLECAAILQAIVDIEEDGLGVVVTEGDIPAASRIRKYEYAGYSSCPRRYTLIRYLRGREEGPWEVRKVWW
;
A
#
# COMPACT_ATOMS: atom_id res chain seq x y z
N MET A 1 -0.46 12.94 -47.89
CA MET A 1 -0.68 13.94 -46.82
C MET A 1 0.27 13.60 -45.68
N GLY A 2 1.17 14.51 -45.30
CA GLY A 2 2.04 14.27 -44.15
C GLY A 2 1.24 14.39 -42.84
N SER A 3 1.50 13.52 -41.87
CA SER A 3 0.89 13.64 -40.54
C SER A 3 1.30 14.97 -39.91
N MET A 4 0.34 15.80 -39.50
CA MET A 4 0.67 17.01 -38.73
C MET A 4 1.40 16.61 -37.45
N PRO A 5 2.41 17.38 -37.01
CA PRO A 5 3.11 17.10 -35.77
C PRO A 5 2.12 17.10 -34.60
N THR A 6 2.22 16.10 -33.73
CA THR A 6 1.43 16.06 -32.48
C THR A 6 1.74 17.31 -31.64
N PRO A 7 0.72 18.02 -31.11
CA PRO A 7 0.93 19.23 -30.34
C PRO A 7 1.69 18.92 -29.05
N PHE A 8 2.50 19.87 -28.60
CA PHE A 8 3.30 19.74 -27.38
C PHE A 8 2.38 19.69 -26.15
N ARG A 9 2.50 18.67 -25.31
CA ARG A 9 1.58 18.43 -24.19
C ARG A 9 2.23 18.73 -22.84
N VAL A 10 1.53 19.54 -22.03
CA VAL A 10 1.92 19.93 -20.68
C VAL A 10 0.84 19.51 -19.68
N ALA A 11 1.24 18.88 -18.57
CA ALA A 11 0.36 18.69 -17.41
C ALA A 11 0.81 19.55 -16.23
N ILE A 12 -0.13 20.21 -15.57
CA ILE A 12 0.09 20.99 -14.34
C ILE A 12 -0.57 20.26 -13.18
N VAL A 13 0.21 19.84 -12.19
CA VAL A 13 -0.24 19.18 -10.96
C VAL A 13 -0.40 20.23 -9.86
N LYS A 14 -1.65 20.57 -9.51
CA LYS A 14 -2.04 21.60 -8.53
C LYS A 14 -1.91 21.06 -7.10
N ALA A 15 -0.95 21.57 -6.33
CA ALA A 15 -0.69 21.17 -4.93
C ALA A 15 -1.41 22.04 -3.87
N TYR A 16 -2.62 22.52 -4.18
CA TYR A 16 -3.45 23.36 -3.31
C TYR A 16 -4.93 23.23 -3.70
N GLU A 17 -5.82 23.14 -2.71
CA GLU A 17 -7.26 22.92 -2.93
C GLU A 17 -8.04 24.21 -3.18
N ILE A 18 -7.62 25.30 -2.54
CA ILE A 18 -8.32 26.59 -2.49
C ILE A 18 -8.70 27.12 -3.90
N GLU A 19 -9.96 27.52 -4.07
CA GLU A 19 -10.56 28.07 -5.31
C GLU A 19 -10.70 29.61 -5.26
N GLU A 20 -9.83 30.28 -4.51
CA GLU A 20 -9.77 31.74 -4.45
C GLU A 20 -9.14 32.36 -5.72
N PRO A 21 -9.46 33.64 -6.05
CA PRO A 21 -8.94 34.33 -7.22
C PRO A 21 -7.42 34.28 -7.39
N LYS A 22 -6.65 34.41 -6.29
CA LYS A 22 -5.18 34.32 -6.30
C LYS A 22 -4.67 32.95 -6.76
N HIS A 23 -5.36 31.88 -6.39
CA HIS A 23 -5.02 30.51 -6.73
C HIS A 23 -5.41 30.15 -8.17
N ILE A 24 -6.51 30.73 -8.67
CA ILE A 24 -6.87 30.71 -10.09
C ILE A 24 -5.81 31.48 -10.91
N GLY A 25 -5.36 32.64 -10.42
CA GLY A 25 -4.29 33.46 -11.00
C GLY A 25 -2.97 32.71 -11.16
N MET A 26 -2.60 31.85 -10.19
CA MET A 26 -1.36 31.07 -10.27
C MET A 26 -1.39 29.98 -11.36
N VAL A 27 -2.48 29.21 -11.49
CA VAL A 27 -2.64 28.25 -12.62
C VAL A 27 -2.66 28.99 -13.95
N LYS A 28 -3.37 30.11 -14.02
CA LYS A 28 -3.41 30.98 -15.21
C LYS A 28 -2.01 31.46 -15.59
N SER A 29 -1.18 31.90 -14.64
CA SER A 29 0.18 32.35 -14.94
C SER A 29 1.08 31.24 -15.51
N PHE A 30 0.98 30.00 -15.01
CA PHE A 30 1.68 28.86 -15.63
C PHE A 30 1.20 28.63 -17.07
N ARG A 31 -0.11 28.63 -17.31
CA ARG A 31 -0.70 28.46 -18.65
C ARG A 31 -0.28 29.58 -19.61
N ASP A 32 -0.39 30.84 -19.20
CA ASP A 32 -0.02 32.02 -19.98
C ASP A 32 1.48 32.02 -20.33
N ASN A 33 2.34 31.59 -19.41
CA ASN A 33 3.77 31.45 -19.68
C ASN A 33 4.10 30.28 -20.62
N VAL A 34 3.35 29.17 -20.60
CA VAL A 34 3.49 28.09 -21.60
C VAL A 34 3.09 28.59 -23.00
N HIS A 35 1.87 29.12 -23.17
CA HIS A 35 1.38 29.59 -24.47
C HIS A 35 2.20 30.76 -25.04
N ARG A 36 2.83 31.59 -24.19
CA ARG A 36 3.73 32.67 -24.63
C ARG A 36 4.91 32.18 -25.47
N TYR A 37 5.40 30.95 -25.26
CA TYR A 37 6.54 30.39 -26.00
C TYR A 37 6.18 29.17 -26.85
N ILE A 38 5.07 28.48 -26.55
CA ILE A 38 4.51 27.40 -27.36
C ILE A 38 2.98 27.65 -27.48
N PRO A 39 2.53 28.52 -28.40
CA PRO A 39 1.12 28.91 -28.50
C PRO A 39 0.16 27.72 -28.62
N ASP A 40 0.52 26.74 -29.45
CA ASP A 40 -0.29 25.55 -29.77
C ASP A 40 -0.14 24.39 -28.76
N ALA A 41 0.43 24.65 -27.57
CA ALA A 41 0.56 23.63 -26.54
C ALA A 41 -0.79 23.26 -25.92
N VAL A 42 -1.01 21.97 -25.65
CA VAL A 42 -2.15 21.48 -24.87
C VAL A 42 -1.75 21.49 -23.39
N VAL A 43 -2.52 22.18 -22.54
CA VAL A 43 -2.20 22.38 -21.11
C VAL A 43 -3.32 21.84 -20.23
N ASP A 44 -3.14 20.60 -19.78
CA ASP A 44 -4.06 19.87 -18.90
C ASP A 44 -3.71 20.15 -17.41
N VAL A 45 -4.71 20.14 -16.52
CA VAL A 45 -4.55 20.46 -15.08
C VAL A 45 -5.12 19.33 -14.23
N TYR A 46 -4.39 18.96 -13.18
CA TYR A 46 -4.62 17.81 -12.32
C TYR A 46 -4.69 18.23 -10.85
N HIS A 47 -5.57 17.60 -10.08
CA HIS A 47 -6.00 18.02 -8.74
C HIS A 47 -5.87 16.88 -7.69
N PRO A 48 -4.65 16.35 -7.42
CA PRO A 48 -4.44 15.21 -6.53
C PRO A 48 -4.96 15.41 -5.10
N MET A 49 -5.12 16.66 -4.66
CA MET A 49 -5.66 17.00 -3.34
C MET A 49 -7.18 16.78 -3.24
N LYS A 50 -7.91 16.88 -4.36
CA LYS A 50 -9.37 16.67 -4.46
C LYS A 50 -9.72 15.22 -4.79
N ASP A 51 -8.95 14.61 -5.69
CA ASP A 51 -8.98 13.18 -5.98
C ASP A 51 -7.54 12.65 -6.04
N ILE A 52 -7.20 11.75 -5.11
CA ILE A 52 -5.85 11.16 -4.99
C ILE A 52 -5.44 10.41 -6.27
N GLY A 53 -6.40 9.94 -7.07
CA GLY A 53 -6.17 9.31 -8.36
C GLY A 53 -5.94 10.27 -9.53
N ASP A 54 -6.22 11.57 -9.38
CA ASP A 54 -6.13 12.58 -10.43
C ASP A 54 -4.67 13.04 -10.64
N LEU A 55 -3.87 12.15 -11.23
CA LEU A 55 -2.46 12.34 -11.56
C LEU A 55 -2.20 11.99 -13.02
N PRO A 56 -1.36 12.76 -13.75
CA PRO A 56 -1.14 12.54 -15.17
C PRO A 56 -0.34 11.26 -15.45
N ASP A 57 -0.80 10.51 -16.44
CA ASP A 57 0.00 9.48 -17.12
C ASP A 57 1.17 10.17 -17.87
N SER A 58 2.36 10.07 -17.29
CA SER A 58 3.55 10.79 -17.75
C SER A 58 3.95 10.46 -19.19
N ALA A 59 3.59 9.29 -19.71
CA ALA A 59 3.92 8.90 -21.08
C ALA A 59 3.15 9.72 -22.14
N LYS A 60 2.10 10.45 -21.74
CA LYS A 60 1.28 11.31 -22.62
C LYS A 60 1.72 12.77 -22.65
N TYR A 61 2.76 13.15 -21.91
CA TYR A 61 3.18 14.55 -21.74
C TYR A 61 4.67 14.75 -22.00
N ASP A 62 5.00 15.86 -22.66
CA ASP A 62 6.37 16.31 -22.89
C ASP A 62 6.95 17.01 -21.66
N LEU A 63 6.08 17.74 -20.93
CA LEU A 63 6.41 18.48 -19.71
C LEU A 63 5.38 18.25 -18.61
N LEU A 64 5.87 17.96 -17.41
CA LEU A 64 5.10 17.89 -16.18
C LEU A 64 5.53 19.04 -15.27
N ILE A 65 4.59 19.83 -14.74
CA ILE A 65 4.84 20.94 -13.82
C ILE A 65 4.14 20.66 -12.49
N ILE A 66 4.89 20.66 -11.39
CA ILE A 66 4.37 20.60 -10.02
C ILE A 66 4.45 22.00 -9.43
N THR A 67 3.31 22.55 -9.03
CA THR A 67 3.18 23.92 -8.53
C THR A 67 3.75 24.09 -7.12
N GLY A 68 3.79 25.33 -6.64
CA GLY A 68 3.76 25.62 -5.20
C GLY A 68 2.53 25.02 -4.51
N GLY A 69 2.55 24.95 -3.18
CA GLY A 69 1.56 24.24 -2.37
C GLY A 69 1.77 24.48 -0.87
N LEU A 70 0.74 24.20 -0.08
CA LEU A 70 0.68 24.61 1.34
C LEU A 70 1.16 23.53 2.32
N SER A 71 1.12 22.26 1.91
CA SER A 71 1.50 21.12 2.76
C SER A 71 2.95 21.23 3.27
N ASN A 72 3.18 20.69 4.47
CA ASN A 72 4.48 20.70 5.12
C ASN A 72 5.25 19.41 4.81
N LEU A 73 6.41 19.53 4.14
CA LEU A 73 7.33 18.41 3.90
C LEU A 73 8.47 18.32 4.93
N TYR A 74 8.60 19.30 5.85
CA TYR A 74 9.62 19.30 6.91
C TYR A 74 9.28 18.41 8.11
N GLN A 75 7.99 18.07 8.28
CA GLN A 75 7.55 17.05 9.23
C GLN A 75 7.98 15.64 8.79
N ALA A 76 7.96 14.69 9.73
CA ALA A 76 8.26 13.29 9.43
C ALA A 76 7.35 12.74 8.31
N PRO A 77 7.83 11.83 7.43
CA PRO A 77 7.04 11.30 6.32
C PRO A 77 5.70 10.65 6.73
N SER A 78 5.65 10.09 7.94
CA SER A 78 4.41 9.57 8.53
C SER A 78 3.30 10.61 8.66
N CYS A 79 3.62 11.91 8.70
CA CYS A 79 2.70 13.04 8.87
C CYS A 79 2.19 13.64 7.55
N TYR A 80 2.70 13.20 6.40
CA TYR A 80 2.26 13.71 5.09
C TYR A 80 0.83 13.28 4.78
N GLU A 81 0.03 14.16 4.16
CA GLU A 81 -1.32 13.83 3.75
C GLU A 81 -1.34 12.69 2.69
N PRO A 82 -2.42 11.90 2.57
CA PRO A 82 -2.49 10.81 1.59
C PRO A 82 -2.22 11.25 0.15
N TRP A 83 -2.71 12.42 -0.25
CA TRP A 83 -2.44 12.99 -1.58
C TRP A 83 -0.98 13.36 -1.80
N VAL A 84 -0.28 13.82 -0.76
CA VAL A 84 1.16 14.12 -0.82
C VAL A 84 1.93 12.82 -1.04
N ASN A 85 1.60 11.77 -0.30
CA ASN A 85 2.23 10.46 -0.48
C ASN A 85 2.00 9.89 -1.89
N ALA A 86 0.81 10.09 -2.47
CA ALA A 86 0.52 9.74 -3.86
C ALA A 86 1.35 10.57 -4.86
N VAL A 87 1.45 11.89 -4.69
CA VAL A 87 2.31 12.77 -5.51
C VAL A 87 3.78 12.36 -5.41
N LEU A 88 4.31 12.08 -4.21
CA LEU A 88 5.69 11.63 -4.01
C LEU A 88 5.95 10.27 -4.68
N ALA A 89 4.99 9.33 -4.61
CA ALA A 89 5.06 8.05 -5.30
C ALA A 89 5.01 8.19 -6.82
N TRP A 90 4.16 9.10 -7.32
CA TRP A 90 4.07 9.43 -8.74
C TRP A 90 5.34 10.12 -9.25
N ILE A 91 5.96 11.05 -8.51
CA ILE A 91 7.27 11.61 -8.86
C ILE A 91 8.32 10.51 -9.02
N ARG A 92 8.41 9.57 -8.08
CA ARG A 92 9.32 8.42 -8.19
C ARG A 92 9.03 7.58 -9.44
N HIS A 93 7.76 7.34 -9.75
CA HIS A 93 7.35 6.62 -10.96
C HIS A 93 7.78 7.37 -12.24
N VAL A 94 7.50 8.68 -12.35
CA VAL A 94 7.93 9.53 -13.46
C VAL A 94 9.44 9.40 -13.67
N VAL A 95 10.23 9.67 -12.63
CA VAL A 95 11.69 9.70 -12.71
C VAL A 95 12.27 8.33 -13.06
N ALA A 96 11.71 7.24 -12.53
CA ALA A 96 12.12 5.89 -12.89
C ALA A 96 11.91 5.58 -14.39
N HIS A 97 10.86 6.13 -15.03
CA HIS A 97 10.52 5.88 -16.43
C HIS A 97 11.01 6.96 -17.41
N GLN A 98 11.60 8.07 -16.93
CA GLN A 98 12.12 9.17 -17.76
C GLN A 98 13.14 8.72 -18.82
N HIS A 99 13.89 7.66 -18.57
CA HIS A 99 14.82 7.11 -19.54
C HIS A 99 14.12 6.53 -20.79
N LEU A 100 12.87 6.06 -20.64
CA LEU A 100 12.01 5.57 -21.73
C LEU A 100 11.20 6.70 -22.35
N THR A 101 10.46 7.47 -21.54
CA THR A 101 9.49 8.47 -22.03
C THR A 101 10.12 9.78 -22.47
N LYS A 102 11.32 10.11 -21.95
CA LYS A 102 11.99 11.41 -22.07
C LYS A 102 11.19 12.62 -21.52
N THR A 103 10.08 12.37 -20.83
CA THR A 103 9.20 13.37 -20.20
C THR A 103 10.00 14.27 -19.26
N LYS A 104 9.92 15.59 -19.44
CA LYS A 104 10.66 16.53 -18.59
C LYS A 104 9.81 16.91 -17.38
N LEU A 105 10.45 17.07 -16.22
CA LEU A 105 9.77 17.41 -14.97
C LEU A 105 10.22 18.79 -14.48
N MET A 106 9.28 19.57 -13.95
CA MET A 106 9.50 20.87 -13.35
C MET A 106 8.83 20.94 -11.98
N GLY A 107 9.53 21.41 -10.96
CA GLY A 107 8.98 21.66 -9.63
C GLY A 107 9.25 23.08 -9.16
N VAL A 108 8.23 23.75 -8.64
CA VAL A 108 8.29 25.13 -8.17
C VAL A 108 7.91 25.19 -6.69
N CYS A 109 8.74 25.83 -5.86
CA CYS A 109 8.54 25.98 -4.41
C CYS A 109 8.24 24.63 -3.73
N TRP A 110 6.99 24.36 -3.34
CA TRP A 110 6.58 23.06 -2.82
C TRP A 110 6.85 21.91 -3.80
N GLY A 111 6.64 22.11 -5.10
CA GLY A 111 6.98 21.10 -6.12
C GLY A 111 8.48 20.81 -6.20
N HIS A 112 9.34 21.78 -5.88
CA HIS A 112 10.78 21.57 -5.74
C HIS A 112 11.13 20.76 -4.49
N GLN A 113 10.51 21.10 -3.35
CA GLN A 113 10.60 20.34 -2.09
C GLN A 113 10.08 18.90 -2.25
N ALA A 114 8.98 18.70 -2.99
CA ALA A 114 8.38 17.40 -3.26
C ALA A 114 9.28 16.55 -4.16
N ILE A 115 9.90 17.13 -5.20
CA ILE A 115 10.90 16.41 -6.02
C ILE A 115 12.10 15.98 -5.19
N ALA A 116 12.66 16.87 -4.36
CA ALA A 116 13.77 16.52 -3.49
C ALA A 116 13.37 15.42 -2.49
N THR A 117 12.26 15.59 -1.77
CA THR A 117 11.73 14.61 -0.80
C THR A 117 11.45 13.25 -1.44
N ALA A 118 10.84 13.22 -2.63
CA ALA A 118 10.53 11.99 -3.35
C ALA A 118 11.77 11.18 -3.73
N LEU A 119 12.91 11.85 -3.90
CA LEU A 119 14.20 11.32 -4.35
C LEU A 119 15.26 11.25 -3.23
N SER A 120 14.81 11.24 -1.97
CA SER A 120 15.63 11.10 -0.75
C SER A 120 16.45 12.32 -0.32
N GLY A 121 16.13 13.52 -0.80
CA GLY A 121 16.56 14.78 -0.19
C GLY A 121 15.76 15.10 1.07
N THR A 122 16.31 15.94 1.96
CA THR A 122 15.67 16.35 3.22
C THR A 122 15.31 17.83 3.21
N MET A 123 14.34 18.23 4.04
CA MET A 123 13.94 19.63 4.17
C MET A 123 14.59 20.30 5.38
N GLY A 124 14.77 21.61 5.29
CA GLY A 124 15.01 22.53 6.41
C GLY A 124 13.90 23.57 6.52
N SER A 125 13.95 24.38 7.58
CA SER A 125 13.09 25.55 7.77
C SER A 125 13.93 26.73 8.23
N PHE A 126 13.69 27.90 7.65
CA PHE A 126 14.19 29.17 8.19
C PHE A 126 13.39 29.58 9.43
N GLU A 127 13.98 30.40 10.28
CA GLU A 127 13.29 31.03 11.41
C GLU A 127 12.30 32.10 10.92
N ILE A 128 12.73 32.93 9.97
CA ILE A 128 11.94 33.97 9.31
C ILE A 128 11.65 33.52 7.86
N PRO A 129 10.41 33.62 7.35
CA PRO A 129 10.08 33.30 5.96
C PRO A 129 10.72 34.28 4.96
N ARG A 130 11.09 33.80 3.77
CA ARG A 130 11.58 34.63 2.66
C ARG A 130 10.43 35.05 1.76
N ILE A 131 10.31 36.36 1.56
CA ILE A 131 9.17 37.05 0.96
C ILE A 131 9.68 38.16 0.04
N GLY A 132 9.07 38.32 -1.15
CA GLY A 132 9.40 39.38 -2.10
C GLY A 132 10.38 38.94 -3.18
N VAL A 133 10.89 39.88 -3.98
CA VAL A 133 11.81 39.57 -5.09
C VAL A 133 13.26 39.68 -4.61
N GLU A 134 14.01 38.57 -4.71
CA GLU A 134 15.41 38.51 -4.28
C GLU A 134 16.38 38.28 -5.45
N GLU A 135 17.59 38.85 -5.36
CA GLU A 135 18.69 38.54 -6.28
C GLU A 135 19.36 37.22 -5.88
N LEU A 136 19.09 36.17 -6.65
CA LEU A 136 19.72 34.86 -6.50
C LEU A 136 20.99 34.78 -7.36
N PRO A 137 22.20 34.72 -6.77
CA PRO A 137 23.43 34.49 -7.53
C PRO A 137 23.44 33.09 -8.15
N LEU A 138 23.97 32.98 -9.37
CA LEU A 138 24.14 31.71 -10.08
C LEU A 138 25.58 31.23 -9.96
N ASN A 139 25.76 29.92 -9.80
CA ASN A 139 27.08 29.29 -9.91
C ASN A 139 27.49 29.15 -11.39
N ALA A 140 28.72 28.71 -11.67
CA ALA A 140 29.22 28.63 -13.06
C ALA A 140 28.32 27.81 -14.02
N ASP A 141 27.63 26.78 -13.52
CA ASP A 141 26.65 26.00 -14.31
C ASP A 141 25.33 26.74 -14.50
N GLY A 142 24.82 27.41 -13.47
CA GLY A 142 23.66 28.29 -13.58
C GLY A 142 23.91 29.45 -14.55
N GLN A 143 25.09 30.06 -14.50
CA GLN A 143 25.48 31.15 -15.39
C GLN A 143 25.52 30.69 -16.85
N ARG A 144 26.15 29.53 -17.13
CA ARG A 144 26.11 28.89 -18.45
C ARG A 144 24.69 28.59 -18.92
N TRP A 145 23.81 28.16 -18.01
CA TRP A 145 22.43 27.77 -18.34
C TRP A 145 21.53 28.98 -18.65
N PHE A 146 21.46 29.93 -17.73
CA PHE A 146 20.56 31.09 -17.83
C PHE A 146 21.14 32.22 -18.69
N GLY A 147 22.47 32.33 -18.81
CA GLY A 147 23.14 33.42 -19.52
C GLY A 147 23.14 34.74 -18.72
N LYS A 148 23.15 34.65 -17.39
CA LYS A 148 23.24 35.75 -16.43
C LYS A 148 24.11 35.34 -15.25
N ASP A 149 24.71 36.30 -14.57
CA ASP A 149 25.40 36.16 -13.28
C ASP A 149 24.42 35.92 -12.11
N LYS A 150 23.24 36.56 -12.16
CA LYS A 150 22.19 36.50 -11.14
C LYS A 150 20.79 36.39 -11.76
N LEU A 151 19.80 35.94 -10.98
CA LEU A 151 18.38 35.98 -11.33
C LEU A 151 17.58 36.77 -10.28
N LYS A 152 16.65 37.62 -10.71
CA LYS A 152 15.63 38.21 -9.82
C LYS A 152 14.43 37.27 -9.74
N ILE A 153 14.18 36.66 -8.58
CA ILE A 153 13.12 35.66 -8.42
C ILE A 153 12.30 35.89 -7.15
N THR A 154 10.99 35.79 -7.29
CA THR A 154 10.00 35.96 -6.23
C THR A 154 10.09 34.81 -5.21
N LYS A 155 10.01 35.13 -3.92
CA LYS A 155 10.07 34.21 -2.78
C LYS A 155 8.76 34.30 -1.99
N PHE A 156 8.22 33.15 -1.61
CA PHE A 156 7.08 32.99 -0.70
C PHE A 156 7.21 31.65 0.03
N HIS A 157 8.30 31.47 0.80
CA HIS A 157 8.56 30.19 1.47
C HIS A 157 9.33 30.32 2.80
N LYS A 158 8.99 29.45 3.76
CA LYS A 158 9.74 29.26 5.01
C LYS A 158 10.61 28.00 5.02
N ARG A 159 10.23 26.99 4.21
CA ARG A 159 10.98 25.72 4.07
C ARG A 159 11.98 25.80 2.91
N PHE A 160 13.03 25.00 2.97
CA PHE A 160 14.05 24.87 1.91
C PHE A 160 14.52 23.42 1.79
N VAL A 161 15.11 23.03 0.66
CA VAL A 161 15.79 21.72 0.53
C VAL A 161 17.13 21.80 1.25
N LYS A 162 17.34 20.99 2.28
CA LYS A 162 18.58 20.94 3.06
C LYS A 162 19.59 19.99 2.41
N ASP A 163 19.21 18.73 2.23
CA ASP A 163 20.07 17.72 1.61
C ASP A 163 19.59 17.45 0.17
N VAL A 164 20.52 17.47 -0.79
CA VAL A 164 20.23 17.30 -2.22
C VAL A 164 20.12 15.80 -2.57
N PRO A 165 19.09 15.37 -3.33
CA PRO A 165 19.01 14.00 -3.82
C PRO A 165 20.16 13.66 -4.79
N ALA A 166 20.64 12.42 -4.77
CA ALA A 166 21.72 11.97 -5.65
C ALA A 166 21.36 12.12 -7.14
N GLY A 167 22.36 12.43 -7.99
CA GLY A 167 22.16 12.67 -9.42
C GLY A 167 21.62 14.06 -9.77
N PHE A 168 21.71 15.03 -8.83
CA PHE A 168 21.38 16.44 -9.07
C PHE A 168 22.58 17.35 -8.80
N LYS A 169 22.67 18.40 -9.60
CA LYS A 169 23.60 19.52 -9.40
C LYS A 169 22.85 20.81 -9.10
N GLN A 170 23.43 21.62 -8.24
CA GLN A 170 22.99 22.98 -7.98
C GLN A 170 23.29 23.87 -9.20
N LEU A 171 22.37 24.80 -9.53
CA LEU A 171 22.61 25.92 -10.44
C LEU A 171 22.71 27.27 -9.67
N ALA A 172 22.24 27.30 -8.44
CA ALA A 172 22.32 28.41 -7.50
C ALA A 172 22.68 27.86 -6.10
N PRO A 173 23.26 28.67 -5.19
CA PRO A 173 23.54 28.28 -3.80
C PRO A 173 22.30 27.81 -3.04
N ASP A 174 22.52 27.24 -1.84
CA ASP A 174 21.48 26.89 -0.87
C ASP A 174 20.36 25.99 -1.43
N ASN A 175 20.71 25.18 -2.43
CA ASN A 175 19.82 24.27 -3.17
C ASN A 175 18.66 24.97 -3.91
N GLU A 176 18.70 26.30 -4.06
CA GLU A 176 17.63 27.13 -4.60
C GLU A 176 17.19 26.77 -6.02
N ILE A 177 18.11 26.24 -6.83
CA ILE A 177 17.83 25.68 -8.15
C ILE A 177 18.62 24.38 -8.31
N LEU A 178 17.92 23.27 -8.59
CA LEU A 178 18.49 21.95 -8.81
C LEU A 178 18.18 21.45 -10.23
N MET A 179 19.17 20.89 -10.89
CA MET A 179 19.06 20.23 -12.20
C MET A 179 19.56 18.80 -12.07
N SER A 180 18.78 17.82 -12.54
CA SER A 180 19.25 16.43 -12.64
C SER A 180 20.39 16.32 -13.66
N GLU A 181 21.35 15.42 -13.46
CA GLU A 181 22.44 15.15 -14.42
C GLU A 181 21.94 14.80 -15.83
N SER A 182 20.76 14.17 -15.95
CA SER A 182 20.10 13.88 -17.23
C SER A 182 19.54 15.11 -17.96
N GLY A 183 19.50 16.29 -17.31
CA GLY A 183 18.85 17.52 -17.79
C GLY A 183 17.32 17.48 -17.84
N LEU A 184 16.68 16.35 -17.53
CA LEU A 184 15.23 16.18 -17.67
C LEU A 184 14.45 16.85 -16.53
N ILE A 185 15.01 16.90 -15.32
CA ILE A 185 14.39 17.50 -14.13
C ILE A 185 15.06 18.85 -13.83
N LEU A 186 14.25 19.91 -13.73
CA LEU A 186 14.66 21.22 -13.21
C LEU A 186 13.70 21.61 -12.10
N SER A 187 14.20 21.95 -10.92
CA SER A 187 13.35 22.44 -9.83
C SER A 187 13.96 23.68 -9.19
N MET A 188 13.10 24.55 -8.66
CA MET A 188 13.53 25.79 -8.00
C MET A 188 12.61 26.17 -6.83
N GLN A 189 13.20 26.73 -5.79
CA GLN A 189 12.53 27.07 -4.54
C GLN A 189 11.78 28.41 -4.62
N GLY A 190 12.24 29.34 -5.45
CA GLY A 190 11.49 30.56 -5.81
C GLY A 190 10.38 30.32 -6.83
N HIS A 191 9.55 31.34 -7.05
CA HIS A 191 8.35 31.32 -7.89
C HIS A 191 8.54 32.16 -9.18
N PRO A 192 8.93 31.56 -10.32
CA PRO A 192 9.04 32.26 -11.61
C PRO A 192 7.67 32.59 -12.24
N GLU A 193 6.57 32.07 -11.71
CA GLU A 193 5.19 32.28 -12.15
C GLU A 193 4.49 33.44 -11.43
N ILE A 194 4.94 33.82 -10.24
CA ILE A 194 4.29 34.88 -9.45
C ILE A 194 4.91 36.22 -9.84
N ASN A 195 4.07 37.11 -10.37
CA ASN A 195 4.43 38.47 -10.78
C ASN A 195 3.80 39.53 -9.85
N GLY A 196 4.27 40.78 -9.91
CA GLY A 196 3.98 41.83 -8.93
C GLY A 196 2.52 42.00 -8.46
N GLU A 197 1.52 41.90 -9.35
CA GLU A 197 0.10 41.97 -8.94
C GLU A 197 -0.33 40.70 -8.18
N LEU A 198 0.07 39.51 -8.67
CA LEU A 198 -0.20 38.23 -8.01
C LEU A 198 0.59 38.10 -6.70
N SER A 199 1.81 38.64 -6.61
CA SER A 199 2.60 38.77 -5.37
C SER A 199 1.81 39.54 -4.32
N ARG A 200 1.23 40.69 -4.70
CA ARG A 200 0.44 41.53 -3.79
C ARG A 200 -0.81 40.79 -3.29
N GLN A 201 -1.54 40.12 -4.19
CA GLN A 201 -2.74 39.34 -3.84
C GLN A 201 -2.45 38.14 -2.92
N LEU A 202 -1.29 37.50 -3.06
CA LEU A 202 -0.86 36.41 -2.18
C LEU A 202 -0.40 36.95 -0.82
N PHE A 203 0.36 38.04 -0.80
CA PHE A 203 0.85 38.64 0.45
C PHE A 203 -0.30 39.18 1.31
N ASP A 204 -1.27 39.90 0.71
CA ASP A 204 -2.41 40.53 1.39
C ASP A 204 -3.25 39.53 2.19
N HIS A 205 -3.53 38.36 1.60
CA HIS A 205 -4.27 37.32 2.28
C HIS A 205 -3.49 36.66 3.42
N ASP A 206 -2.18 36.45 3.23
CA ASP A 206 -1.34 35.67 4.14
C ASP A 206 -0.67 36.54 5.23
N VAL A 207 -0.99 37.85 5.32
CA VAL A 207 -0.56 38.76 6.40
C VAL A 207 -0.72 38.17 7.81
N PRO A 208 -1.81 37.46 8.18
CA PRO A 208 -1.94 36.85 9.52
C PRO A 208 -0.90 35.76 9.81
N TYR A 209 -0.41 35.05 8.78
CA TYR A 209 0.68 34.09 8.90
C TYR A 209 2.03 34.81 9.00
N TYR A 210 2.23 35.87 8.23
CA TYR A 210 3.48 36.63 8.23
C TYR A 210 3.68 37.55 9.45
N ARG A 211 2.61 38.06 10.08
CA ARG A 211 2.65 38.80 11.36
C ARG A 211 3.28 38.02 12.52
N GLN A 212 3.36 36.69 12.43
CA GLN A 212 4.05 35.86 13.43
C GLN A 212 5.57 35.87 13.27
N SER A 213 6.12 36.51 12.24
CA SER A 213 7.56 36.53 11.93
C SER A 213 8.07 37.86 11.37
N LEU A 214 7.18 38.81 11.02
CA LEU A 214 7.51 40.20 10.69
C LEU A 214 7.04 41.10 11.86
N PRO A 215 7.94 41.88 12.50
CA PRO A 215 7.66 42.51 13.79
C PRO A 215 6.92 43.86 13.74
N THR A 216 6.85 44.54 12.59
CA THR A 216 6.24 45.88 12.48
C THR A 216 5.26 45.99 11.30
N ASP A 217 4.24 46.85 11.44
CA ASP A 217 3.36 47.19 10.31
C ASP A 217 4.09 48.04 9.25
N GLU A 218 5.20 48.72 9.60
CA GLU A 218 6.09 49.42 8.65
C GLU A 218 6.81 48.43 7.71
N ASP A 219 7.30 47.30 8.22
CA ASP A 219 7.89 46.24 7.40
C ASP A 219 6.86 45.65 6.42
N LEU A 220 5.62 45.41 6.88
CA LEU A 220 4.53 44.96 6.02
C LEU A 220 4.26 45.96 4.89
N GLN A 221 4.14 47.26 5.22
CA GLN A 221 3.89 48.30 4.23
C GLN A 221 5.02 48.42 3.19
N ARG A 222 6.29 48.33 3.62
CA ARG A 222 7.45 48.30 2.71
C ARG A 222 7.34 47.15 1.70
N TYR A 223 7.05 45.94 2.16
CA TYR A 223 6.87 44.79 1.26
C TYR A 223 5.68 44.98 0.30
N PHE A 224 4.57 45.57 0.75
CA PHE A 224 3.42 45.88 -0.12
C PHE A 224 3.76 46.81 -1.29
N ASP A 225 4.61 47.81 -1.06
CA ASP A 225 4.94 48.83 -2.05
C ASP A 225 6.09 48.42 -3.00
N GLU A 226 7.00 47.56 -2.54
CA GLU A 226 8.11 47.01 -3.35
C GLU A 226 7.67 45.86 -4.28
N MET A 227 6.64 45.07 -3.92
CA MET A 227 6.21 43.91 -4.71
C MET A 227 5.73 44.23 -6.15
N PRO A 228 4.89 45.26 -6.42
CA PRO A 228 4.40 45.53 -7.77
C PRO A 228 5.46 46.13 -8.71
N SER A 229 6.49 46.79 -8.14
CA SER A 229 7.51 47.53 -8.88
C SER A 229 8.79 46.71 -9.15
N SER A 230 8.95 45.57 -8.49
CA SER A 230 10.13 44.72 -8.60
C SER A 230 10.24 44.03 -9.97
N ALA A 231 11.30 44.34 -10.71
CA ALA A 231 11.61 43.69 -11.98
C ALA A 231 12.15 42.26 -11.79
N GLU A 232 11.43 41.27 -12.30
CA GLU A 232 11.69 39.82 -12.12
C GLU A 232 12.12 39.09 -13.41
N ASP A 233 12.86 37.99 -13.25
CA ASP A 233 13.36 37.15 -14.35
C ASP A 233 12.47 35.94 -14.71
N GLY A 234 11.25 35.84 -14.14
CA GLY A 234 10.33 34.73 -14.40
C GLY A 234 10.12 34.41 -15.89
N LYS A 235 9.94 35.45 -16.71
CA LYS A 235 9.84 35.35 -18.18
C LYS A 235 11.11 34.74 -18.82
N LEU A 236 12.30 35.09 -18.35
CA LEU A 236 13.56 34.53 -18.84
C LEU A 236 13.69 33.03 -18.47
N ILE A 237 13.29 32.68 -17.25
CA ILE A 237 13.31 31.29 -16.74
C ILE A 237 12.42 30.39 -17.60
N PHE A 238 11.16 30.78 -17.84
CA PHE A 238 10.26 30.06 -18.75
C PHE A 238 10.79 30.02 -20.19
N LYS A 239 11.29 31.13 -20.74
CA LYS A 239 11.88 31.19 -22.10
C LYS A 239 13.02 30.19 -22.28
N LYS A 240 14.00 30.18 -21.37
CA LYS A 240 15.17 29.29 -21.45
C LYS A 240 14.78 27.82 -21.31
N ARG A 241 13.83 27.49 -20.42
CA ARG A 241 13.33 26.12 -20.24
C ARG A 241 12.52 25.62 -21.46
N LEU A 242 11.64 26.45 -22.02
CA LEU A 242 10.82 26.08 -23.19
C LEU A 242 11.67 25.99 -24.47
N HIS A 243 12.73 26.78 -24.60
CA HIS A 243 13.71 26.62 -25.68
C HIS A 243 14.51 25.29 -25.58
N PHE A 244 14.90 24.89 -24.36
CA PHE A 244 15.49 23.57 -24.09
C PHE A 244 14.51 22.40 -24.31
N LEU A 245 13.19 22.64 -24.23
CA LEU A 245 12.16 21.65 -24.54
C LEU A 245 12.01 21.44 -26.05
N VAL A 246 12.00 22.51 -26.86
CA VAL A 246 11.76 22.43 -28.32
C VAL A 246 12.98 21.99 -29.14
N PHE A 247 14.20 22.34 -28.74
CA PHE A 247 15.40 22.03 -29.55
C PHE A 247 15.72 20.52 -29.62
N THR A 248 15.42 19.77 -28.54
CA THR A 248 15.52 18.29 -28.55
C THR A 248 14.40 17.61 -29.35
N TRP A 249 13.26 18.28 -29.52
CA TRP A 249 12.14 17.76 -30.31
C TRP A 249 12.42 17.88 -31.82
N ARG A 250 12.94 19.02 -32.30
CA ARG A 250 13.27 19.22 -33.73
C ARG A 250 14.36 18.29 -34.27
N ILE A 251 15.37 17.94 -33.46
CA ILE A 251 16.45 17.01 -33.90
C ILE A 251 15.94 15.56 -34.01
N ASN A 252 14.95 15.16 -33.20
CA ASN A 252 14.33 13.84 -33.31
C ASN A 252 13.39 13.67 -34.52
N LEU A 253 13.00 14.77 -35.18
CA LEU A 253 12.28 14.74 -36.45
C LEU A 253 13.21 14.54 -37.65
N THR A 254 14.42 15.12 -37.65
CA THR A 254 15.40 14.95 -38.73
C THR A 254 16.11 13.58 -38.68
N SER A 255 16.38 13.03 -37.50
CA SER A 255 16.99 11.69 -37.36
C SER A 255 16.07 10.53 -37.78
N ARG A 256 14.75 10.76 -37.92
CA ARG A 256 13.79 9.77 -38.43
C ARG A 256 13.65 9.75 -39.97
N LEU A 257 14.38 10.61 -40.69
CA LEU A 257 14.24 10.79 -42.15
C LEU A 257 15.50 10.44 -42.96
N LEU A 258 16.54 9.87 -42.34
CA LEU A 258 17.75 9.41 -43.02
C LEU A 258 17.99 7.92 -42.74
N PRO A 259 18.06 7.04 -43.76
CA PRO A 259 18.45 5.65 -43.57
C PRO A 259 19.93 5.56 -43.20
N GLU A 260 20.27 4.75 -42.21
CA GLU A 260 21.65 4.42 -41.87
C GLU A 260 22.36 3.77 -43.06
N LYS A 261 23.51 4.32 -43.47
CA LYS A 261 24.48 3.60 -44.29
C LYS A 261 25.66 3.19 -43.42
N ASN A 262 25.83 1.88 -43.27
CA ASN A 262 26.98 1.26 -42.58
C ASN A 262 28.31 1.74 -43.16
N ASN A 263 29.21 2.25 -42.31
CA ASN A 263 30.65 2.12 -42.53
C ASN A 263 31.41 2.21 -41.19
N PRO A 264 32.18 1.19 -40.76
CA PRO A 264 32.87 1.20 -39.48
C PRO A 264 34.31 1.73 -39.59
N SER A 265 34.47 3.04 -39.61
CA SER A 265 35.76 3.70 -39.35
C SER A 265 35.58 5.15 -38.90
N HIS A 266 36.51 5.63 -38.04
CA HIS A 266 36.57 6.97 -37.41
C HIS A 266 35.56 7.30 -36.29
N ALA A 267 36.01 7.06 -35.05
CA ALA A 267 36.06 8.17 -34.07
C ALA A 267 37.31 9.04 -34.38
N PRO A 268 37.41 10.31 -33.95
CA PRO A 268 36.55 11.03 -33.00
C PRO A 268 35.96 12.36 -33.52
N TRP A 269 34.71 12.67 -33.17
CA TRP A 269 34.10 14.00 -33.30
C TRP A 269 33.26 14.35 -32.06
N VAL A 270 33.92 14.44 -30.90
CA VAL A 270 33.39 15.10 -29.71
C VAL A 270 34.36 16.22 -29.35
N ASP A 271 34.37 17.26 -30.18
CA ASP A 271 34.82 18.62 -29.89
C ASP A 271 34.58 19.51 -31.12
N ARG A 272 34.26 20.79 -30.92
CA ARG A 272 33.91 21.84 -31.93
C ARG A 272 32.44 21.97 -32.39
N VAL A 273 31.52 22.24 -31.46
CA VAL A 273 30.41 23.21 -31.73
C VAL A 273 30.19 24.11 -30.50
N TRP A 274 31.19 24.92 -30.18
CA TRP A 274 31.11 26.04 -29.23
C TRP A 274 31.81 27.26 -29.84
N LEU A 275 31.21 27.83 -30.90
CA LEU A 275 31.54 29.15 -31.47
C LEU A 275 30.57 29.44 -32.63
N ILE A 276 29.64 30.38 -32.40
CA ILE A 276 29.05 31.36 -33.34
C ILE A 276 28.03 32.14 -32.49
N SER A 277 28.44 33.31 -32.00
CA SER A 277 27.57 34.24 -31.26
C SER A 277 28.03 35.69 -31.40
N SER A 278 28.46 36.08 -32.61
CA SER A 278 29.07 37.40 -32.88
C SER A 278 28.85 37.90 -34.33
N VAL A 279 27.61 38.20 -34.75
CA VAL A 279 27.34 39.13 -35.88
C VAL A 279 26.01 39.87 -35.62
N PRO A 280 25.94 41.21 -35.74
CA PRO A 280 24.69 41.98 -35.60
C PRO A 280 23.99 42.27 -36.95
N ASP A 281 22.69 42.56 -36.87
CA ASP A 281 21.79 43.20 -37.85
C ASP A 281 21.89 42.87 -39.36
N LEU A 282 20.81 42.29 -39.89
CA LEU A 282 20.41 42.48 -41.30
C LEU A 282 18.88 42.52 -41.42
N LYS A 283 18.34 43.69 -41.81
CA LYS A 283 16.92 43.92 -42.08
C LYS A 283 16.51 43.26 -43.39
N PHE A 284 15.32 42.67 -43.47
CA PHE A 284 14.63 42.48 -44.76
C PHE A 284 13.16 42.92 -44.71
N ARG A 285 12.71 43.47 -45.85
CA ARG A 285 11.45 44.23 -46.00
C ARG A 285 10.22 43.35 -46.24
N SER A 286 9.08 43.97 -46.00
CA SER A 286 7.71 43.50 -46.26
C SER A 286 7.35 43.29 -47.73
N SER A 287 6.41 42.38 -47.98
CA SER A 287 5.31 42.57 -48.94
C SER A 287 4.05 41.78 -48.52
N LYS A 288 2.87 42.38 -48.72
CA LYS A 288 1.51 41.79 -48.55
C LYS A 288 0.95 41.42 -49.97
N PRO A 289 -0.38 41.25 -50.26
CA PRO A 289 -1.59 40.97 -49.42
C PRO A 289 -2.66 39.96 -50.01
N VAL A 290 -3.51 39.33 -49.16
CA VAL A 290 -5.03 39.19 -49.30
C VAL A 290 -5.57 38.31 -50.49
N PRO A 291 -6.86 37.81 -50.61
CA PRO A 291 -8.11 37.97 -49.81
C PRO A 291 -8.82 36.70 -49.24
N ARG A 292 -10.06 36.93 -48.74
CA ARG A 292 -11.00 36.10 -47.96
C ARG A 292 -12.02 35.28 -48.81
N HIS A 293 -13.05 34.73 -48.12
CA HIS A 293 -14.34 34.11 -48.54
C HIS A 293 -14.34 32.56 -48.56
N LEU A 294 -15.41 31.82 -48.20
CA LEU A 294 -16.80 32.16 -47.81
C LEU A 294 -17.35 31.20 -46.70
N VAL A 295 -18.60 31.39 -46.28
CA VAL A 295 -19.35 30.71 -45.20
C VAL A 295 -20.19 29.53 -45.75
N ILE A 296 -20.89 28.80 -44.86
CA ILE A 296 -22.08 27.90 -45.02
C ILE A 296 -21.73 26.42 -44.71
N SER A 297 -21.95 25.87 -43.50
CA SER A 297 -23.20 25.36 -42.86
C SER A 297 -23.59 23.92 -43.34
N SER A 298 -24.33 23.03 -42.64
CA SER A 298 -24.88 22.93 -41.26
C SER A 298 -25.75 21.63 -41.14
N TRP A 299 -26.21 21.25 -39.92
CA TRP A 299 -27.10 20.09 -39.61
C TRP A 299 -26.45 18.70 -39.84
N ASP A 300 -26.92 17.58 -39.29
CA ASP A 300 -27.41 17.25 -37.92
C ASP A 300 -27.41 15.71 -37.74
N ASP A 301 -27.69 15.25 -36.52
CA ASP A 301 -28.30 13.96 -36.16
C ASP A 301 -27.62 12.57 -36.35
N GLU A 302 -27.82 11.77 -35.28
CA GLU A 302 -28.13 10.34 -35.25
C GLU A 302 -27.40 9.32 -36.16
N ARG A 303 -26.61 8.40 -35.58
CA ARG A 303 -27.05 7.03 -35.20
C ARG A 303 -25.92 6.07 -34.80
N TRP A 304 -26.28 5.12 -33.94
CA TRP A 304 -25.56 3.86 -33.72
C TRP A 304 -26.19 2.74 -34.56
N PRO A 305 -25.38 1.90 -35.23
CA PRO A 305 -25.52 0.44 -35.07
C PRO A 305 -24.13 -0.20 -34.84
N ALA A 306 -23.94 -1.07 -33.85
CA ALA A 306 -24.47 -2.42 -33.69
C ALA A 306 -23.81 -3.47 -34.61
N VAL A 307 -22.87 -4.21 -34.01
CA VAL A 307 -22.55 -5.66 -34.14
C VAL A 307 -22.67 -6.32 -35.52
N ASP A 308 -21.57 -6.90 -36.05
CA ASP A 308 -21.57 -8.35 -36.32
C ASP A 308 -20.19 -9.04 -36.50
N HIS A 309 -20.22 -10.37 -36.46
CA HIS A 309 -19.12 -11.33 -36.48
C HIS A 309 -18.03 -11.18 -37.56
N MET A 310 -16.79 -11.53 -37.21
CA MET A 310 -16.06 -12.58 -37.97
C MET A 310 -15.06 -13.36 -37.13
N ALA A 311 -15.04 -14.69 -37.34
CA ALA A 311 -14.18 -15.63 -36.62
C ALA A 311 -13.03 -16.18 -37.48
N SER A 312 -12.02 -16.73 -36.80
CA SER A 312 -10.97 -17.63 -37.31
C SER A 312 -9.85 -17.06 -38.21
N LYS A 313 -8.62 -17.07 -37.66
CA LYS A 313 -7.44 -17.78 -38.22
C LYS A 313 -6.19 -17.52 -37.37
N GLN A 314 -6.04 -18.25 -36.26
CA GLN A 314 -4.80 -18.27 -35.49
C GLN A 314 -3.74 -19.11 -36.23
N ARG A 315 -2.79 -18.45 -36.90
CA ARG A 315 -1.59 -19.12 -37.41
C ARG A 315 -0.64 -19.44 -36.25
N ARG A 316 -0.24 -20.71 -36.13
CA ARG A 316 0.85 -21.13 -35.25
C ARG A 316 2.18 -20.53 -35.75
N HIS A 317 2.80 -19.66 -34.98
CA HIS A 317 4.26 -19.45 -35.04
C HIS A 317 4.84 -19.57 -33.63
N SER A 318 5.84 -20.43 -33.51
CA SER A 318 6.56 -20.73 -32.29
C SER A 318 7.61 -19.66 -32.01
N SER A 319 7.49 -18.97 -30.88
CA SER A 319 8.56 -18.14 -30.30
C SER A 319 8.99 -18.73 -28.95
N ALA A 320 10.28 -18.65 -28.66
CA ALA A 320 10.89 -19.35 -27.53
C ALA A 320 10.43 -18.78 -26.18
N LYS A 321 10.08 -19.66 -25.24
CA LYS A 321 9.85 -19.29 -23.83
C LYS A 321 11.18 -18.91 -23.18
N VAL A 322 11.44 -17.61 -23.05
CA VAL A 322 12.35 -17.09 -22.02
C VAL A 322 11.68 -17.34 -20.67
N GLN A 323 12.27 -18.21 -19.84
CA GLN A 323 11.79 -18.45 -18.47
C GLN A 323 12.22 -17.30 -17.56
N SER A 324 11.39 -16.25 -17.46
CA SER A 324 11.53 -15.23 -16.42
C SER A 324 11.13 -15.79 -15.05
N ASN A 325 11.84 -15.37 -14.00
CA ASN A 325 11.68 -15.92 -12.65
C ASN A 325 10.61 -15.11 -11.87
N PRO A 326 9.47 -15.69 -11.42
CA PRO A 326 8.38 -14.93 -10.81
C PRO A 326 8.78 -14.15 -9.55
N CYS A 327 9.72 -14.68 -8.75
CA CYS A 327 10.26 -14.02 -7.56
C CYS A 327 10.82 -12.62 -7.82
N HIS A 328 11.33 -12.35 -9.03
CA HIS A 328 11.86 -11.03 -9.38
C HIS A 328 10.76 -9.97 -9.47
N HIS A 329 9.65 -10.24 -10.18
CA HIS A 329 8.73 -9.17 -10.56
C HIS A 329 7.90 -8.60 -9.40
N GLY A 330 7.57 -9.42 -8.39
CA GLY A 330 6.88 -8.95 -7.18
C GLY A 330 7.76 -8.03 -6.32
N PHE A 331 9.00 -8.44 -6.05
CA PHE A 331 9.90 -7.69 -5.17
C PHE A 331 10.57 -6.49 -5.85
N LEU A 332 10.69 -6.48 -7.19
CA LEU A 332 11.15 -5.30 -7.94
C LEU A 332 10.19 -4.10 -7.81
N ARG A 333 8.89 -4.30 -7.52
CA ARG A 333 7.96 -3.18 -7.23
C ARG A 333 8.22 -2.48 -5.88
N LEU A 334 8.93 -3.13 -4.96
CA LEU A 334 9.42 -2.55 -3.69
C LEU A 334 10.93 -2.22 -3.73
N GLY A 335 11.63 -2.54 -4.82
CA GLY A 335 13.10 -2.55 -4.88
C GLY A 335 13.72 -2.16 -6.23
N CYS A 336 13.11 -1.22 -6.96
CA CYS A 336 13.62 -0.65 -8.21
C CYS A 336 13.97 0.84 -8.11
N VAL A 337 15.06 1.14 -7.39
CA VAL A 337 15.97 2.25 -7.68
C VAL A 337 17.39 1.70 -7.43
N LEU A 338 18.32 1.90 -8.36
CA LEU A 338 19.75 1.45 -8.34
C LEU A 338 19.93 -0.11 -8.41
N LEU A 339 20.78 -0.70 -9.26
CA LEU A 339 21.77 -0.30 -10.28
C LEU A 339 21.70 -1.28 -11.49
N TYR A 340 22.43 -1.02 -12.59
CA TYR A 340 23.40 -1.97 -13.21
C TYR A 340 23.89 -1.55 -14.62
N HIS A 341 25.21 -1.64 -14.83
CA HIS A 341 25.81 -1.85 -16.15
C HIS A 341 27.15 -2.61 -16.08
N ILE A 342 27.20 -3.80 -16.72
CA ILE A 342 28.27 -4.33 -17.60
C ILE A 342 29.63 -4.77 -16.95
N PRO A 343 30.39 -5.78 -17.49
CA PRO A 343 30.18 -6.64 -18.68
C PRO A 343 30.10 -8.17 -18.43
N ASP A 344 29.75 -8.91 -19.49
CA ASP A 344 29.79 -10.39 -19.59
C ASP A 344 31.21 -10.99 -19.61
N GLN A 345 31.34 -12.24 -19.12
CA GLN A 345 32.38 -13.18 -19.57
C GLN A 345 31.82 -14.61 -19.73
N HIS A 346 32.14 -15.24 -20.86
CA HIS A 346 31.78 -16.62 -21.17
C HIS A 346 32.67 -17.62 -20.43
N HIS A 347 32.10 -18.66 -19.80
CA HIS A 347 32.79 -19.93 -19.56
C HIS A 347 31.87 -21.15 -19.68
N ALA A 348 32.46 -22.28 -20.06
CA ALA A 348 31.79 -23.45 -20.63
C ALA A 348 31.38 -24.53 -19.59
N GLN A 349 30.46 -25.40 -19.99
CA GLN A 349 30.02 -26.57 -19.21
C GLN A 349 31.05 -27.72 -19.25
N PRO A 350 31.36 -28.36 -18.11
CA PRO A 350 31.93 -29.71 -18.08
C PRO A 350 30.85 -30.80 -18.25
N SER A 351 31.24 -31.92 -18.82
CA SER A 351 30.35 -33.00 -19.26
C SER A 351 29.92 -33.97 -18.14
N ARG A 352 28.77 -34.63 -18.36
CA ARG A 352 28.28 -35.73 -17.51
C ARG A 352 29.15 -36.97 -17.68
N GLN A 353 29.63 -37.55 -16.57
CA GLN A 353 30.15 -38.92 -16.57
C GLN A 353 29.17 -39.87 -15.88
N ASN A 354 28.80 -40.94 -16.59
CA ASN A 354 28.06 -42.07 -16.03
C ASN A 354 28.98 -42.87 -15.11
N ASN A 355 28.49 -43.32 -13.95
CA ASN A 355 29.20 -44.32 -13.15
C ASN A 355 28.22 -45.39 -12.66
N THR A 356 28.35 -46.59 -13.23
CA THR A 356 27.52 -47.77 -12.94
C THR A 356 28.07 -48.50 -11.72
N LYS A 357 27.27 -48.62 -10.65
CA LYS A 357 27.61 -49.49 -9.50
C LYS A 357 26.49 -50.46 -9.12
N VAL A 358 26.93 -51.66 -8.75
CA VAL A 358 26.14 -52.90 -8.67
C VAL A 358 25.20 -52.93 -7.48
N ARG A 359 24.02 -53.54 -7.66
CA ARG A 359 22.89 -53.50 -6.72
C ARG A 359 22.82 -54.76 -5.85
N LYS A 360 23.32 -54.72 -4.60
CA LYS A 360 23.01 -55.76 -3.59
C LYS A 360 21.58 -55.60 -3.09
N LYS A 361 20.79 -56.69 -3.04
CA LYS A 361 19.43 -56.70 -2.47
C LYS A 361 19.52 -56.69 -0.94
N ARG A 362 18.94 -55.68 -0.29
CA ARG A 362 18.63 -55.67 1.14
C ARG A 362 17.11 -55.65 1.28
N TYR A 363 16.55 -56.49 2.15
CA TYR A 363 15.10 -56.51 2.40
C TYR A 363 14.72 -55.21 3.13
N THR A 364 14.03 -54.30 2.45
CA THR A 364 13.59 -53.02 3.02
C THR A 364 12.17 -53.10 3.55
N PRO A 365 11.82 -52.40 4.66
CA PRO A 365 10.44 -52.24 5.09
C PRO A 365 9.54 -51.70 3.97
N ARG A 366 8.25 -52.06 3.99
CA ARG A 366 7.26 -51.55 3.03
C ARG A 366 7.12 -50.03 3.21
N SER A 367 7.24 -49.24 2.13
CA SER A 367 7.05 -47.78 2.25
C SER A 367 5.60 -47.46 2.57
N GLN A 368 5.37 -46.58 3.55
CA GLN A 368 4.02 -46.15 3.94
C GLN A 368 3.46 -45.09 2.96
N THR A 369 4.33 -44.50 2.14
CA THR A 369 4.08 -43.39 1.20
C THR A 369 3.61 -43.81 -0.20
N GLY A 370 3.70 -45.11 -0.55
CA GLY A 370 3.20 -45.64 -1.82
C GLY A 370 1.68 -45.51 -1.99
N CYS A 371 1.21 -45.40 -3.25
CA CYS A 371 -0.22 -45.39 -3.55
C CYS A 371 -0.90 -46.72 -3.14
N LEU A 372 -2.17 -46.63 -2.74
CA LEU A 372 -3.00 -47.77 -2.31
C LEU A 372 -3.00 -48.87 -3.37
N THR A 373 -3.22 -48.49 -4.64
CA THR A 373 -3.23 -49.41 -5.79
C THR A 373 -1.97 -50.27 -5.92
N CYS A 374 -0.79 -49.74 -5.60
CA CYS A 374 0.46 -50.52 -5.61
C CYS A 374 0.66 -51.31 -4.31
N ARG A 375 0.22 -50.78 -3.17
CA ARG A 375 0.26 -51.46 -1.86
C ARG A 375 -0.63 -52.69 -1.85
N ASP A 376 -1.85 -52.59 -2.38
CA ASP A 376 -2.83 -53.67 -2.46
C ASP A 376 -2.37 -54.76 -3.43
N ALA A 377 -1.79 -54.35 -4.56
CA ALA A 377 -1.10 -55.23 -5.50
C ALA A 377 0.25 -55.77 -4.97
N LYS A 378 0.63 -55.47 -3.73
CA LYS A 378 1.87 -55.92 -3.04
C LYS A 378 3.17 -55.64 -3.82
N VAL A 379 3.17 -54.60 -4.65
CA VAL A 379 4.31 -54.20 -5.51
C VAL A 379 4.91 -52.87 -5.04
N LYS A 380 6.21 -52.69 -5.27
CA LYS A 380 6.88 -51.43 -4.96
C LYS A 380 6.32 -50.30 -5.83
N CYS A 381 5.75 -49.28 -5.18
CA CYS A 381 5.37 -48.02 -5.82
C CYS A 381 6.63 -47.23 -6.20
N GLU A 382 6.63 -46.55 -7.34
CA GLU A 382 7.69 -45.59 -7.69
C GLU A 382 7.44 -44.18 -7.10
N GLU A 383 6.31 -43.98 -6.40
CA GLU A 383 5.92 -42.76 -5.65
C GLU A 383 5.85 -41.46 -6.49
N THR A 384 5.93 -41.56 -7.83
CA THR A 384 5.67 -40.45 -8.75
C THR A 384 4.20 -40.01 -8.70
N ARG A 385 3.98 -38.69 -8.64
CA ARG A 385 2.66 -38.04 -8.58
C ARG A 385 2.40 -37.25 -9.89
N PRO A 386 1.14 -37.06 -10.32
CA PRO A 386 -0.10 -37.49 -9.67
C PRO A 386 -0.38 -39.00 -9.80
N VAL A 387 0.17 -39.65 -10.84
CA VAL A 387 -0.01 -41.10 -11.10
C VAL A 387 1.36 -41.77 -11.09
N CYS A 388 1.53 -42.86 -10.33
CA CYS A 388 2.80 -43.57 -10.31
C CYS A 388 3.06 -44.30 -11.64
N ASN A 389 4.31 -44.44 -12.05
CA ASN A 389 4.67 -44.99 -13.37
C ASN A 389 4.07 -46.39 -13.60
N ARG A 390 3.98 -47.23 -12.57
CA ARG A 390 3.31 -48.53 -12.62
C ARG A 390 1.79 -48.44 -12.81
N CYS A 391 1.10 -47.50 -12.15
CA CYS A 391 -0.32 -47.27 -12.36
C CYS A 391 -0.60 -46.67 -13.75
N ALA A 392 0.24 -45.76 -14.22
CA ALA A 392 0.17 -45.20 -15.57
C ALA A 392 0.30 -46.29 -16.65
N LYS A 393 1.32 -47.16 -16.53
CA LYS A 393 1.52 -48.29 -17.47
C LYS A 393 0.41 -49.34 -17.39
N SER A 394 -0.15 -49.60 -16.21
CA SER A 394 -1.25 -50.57 -16.04
C SER A 394 -2.65 -49.97 -16.24
N ARG A 395 -2.75 -48.66 -16.55
CA ARG A 395 -3.99 -47.88 -16.68
C ARG A 395 -4.97 -48.05 -15.49
N ARG A 396 -4.43 -48.24 -14.28
CA ARG A 396 -5.22 -48.39 -13.05
C ARG A 396 -5.35 -47.05 -12.33
N ALA A 397 -6.50 -46.82 -11.70
CA ALA A 397 -6.71 -45.66 -10.82
C ALA A 397 -5.60 -45.61 -9.75
N CYS A 398 -4.91 -44.48 -9.63
CA CYS A 398 -3.76 -44.32 -8.75
C CYS A 398 -4.14 -43.47 -7.53
N VAL A 399 -4.68 -44.11 -6.49
CA VAL A 399 -5.14 -43.40 -5.29
C VAL A 399 -4.02 -43.42 -4.25
N TYR A 400 -3.53 -42.25 -3.85
CA TYR A 400 -2.63 -42.12 -2.70
C TYR A 400 -3.44 -42.01 -1.40
N PRO A 401 -3.00 -42.61 -0.27
CA PRO A 401 -3.67 -42.42 1.01
C PRO A 401 -3.67 -40.93 1.40
N PRO A 402 -4.76 -40.41 2.02
CA PRO A 402 -4.79 -39.05 2.51
C PRO A 402 -3.70 -38.83 3.57
N HIS A 403 -3.08 -37.64 3.56
CA HIS A 403 -1.85 -37.31 4.30
C HIS A 403 -1.92 -37.41 5.84
N ARG A 404 -3.01 -37.90 6.45
CA ARG A 404 -3.26 -37.91 7.91
C ARG A 404 -2.09 -38.46 8.75
N ASN A 405 -1.37 -39.48 8.27
CA ASN A 405 -0.22 -40.03 9.01
C ASN A 405 1.06 -39.20 8.85
N ALA A 406 1.30 -38.59 7.67
CA ALA A 406 2.40 -37.66 7.47
C ALA A 406 2.22 -36.38 8.31
N HIS A 407 0.99 -35.84 8.37
CA HIS A 407 0.66 -34.73 9.27
C HIS A 407 0.91 -35.06 10.75
N LYS A 408 0.55 -36.27 11.23
CA LYS A 408 0.84 -36.67 12.62
C LYS A 408 2.33 -36.67 12.94
N HIS A 409 3.18 -37.26 12.08
CA HIS A 409 4.63 -37.26 12.29
C HIS A 409 5.27 -35.88 12.12
N ALA A 410 4.82 -35.07 11.16
CA ALA A 410 5.28 -33.69 10.97
C ALA A 410 4.89 -32.78 12.15
N ARG A 411 3.65 -32.88 12.64
CA ARG A 411 3.14 -32.16 13.84
C ARG A 411 3.91 -32.57 15.09
N ALA A 412 4.22 -33.86 15.26
CA ALA A 412 5.06 -34.35 16.36
C ALA A 412 6.50 -33.80 16.30
N ALA A 413 7.16 -33.87 15.13
CA ALA A 413 8.50 -33.33 14.94
C ALA A 413 8.56 -31.80 15.12
N CYS A 414 7.54 -31.08 14.65
CA CYS A 414 7.44 -29.63 14.83
C CYS A 414 7.22 -29.25 16.31
N ARG A 415 6.36 -29.99 17.04
CA ARG A 415 6.18 -29.84 18.49
C ARG A 415 7.46 -30.14 19.28
N GLN A 416 8.18 -31.21 18.94
CA GLN A 416 9.47 -31.53 19.55
C GLN A 416 10.53 -30.45 19.32
N LEU A 417 10.52 -29.79 18.15
CA LEU A 417 11.34 -28.60 17.94
C LEU A 417 10.88 -27.47 18.88
N ILE A 418 9.60 -27.14 18.93
CA ILE A 418 9.02 -26.00 19.68
C ILE A 418 9.17 -26.12 21.21
N ALA A 419 9.27 -27.33 21.77
CA ALA A 419 9.18 -27.61 23.21
C ALA A 419 10.17 -26.93 24.17
N ALA A 420 11.21 -26.23 23.67
CA ALA A 420 12.16 -25.48 24.48
C ALA A 420 12.03 -23.96 24.24
N PRO A 421 12.16 -23.11 25.29
CA PRO A 421 12.19 -21.65 25.12
C PRO A 421 13.35 -21.27 24.20
N ALA A 422 13.10 -20.32 23.28
CA ALA A 422 14.13 -19.85 22.37
C ALA A 422 15.20 -19.05 23.15
N PRO A 423 16.51 -19.31 22.98
CA PRO A 423 17.55 -18.50 23.62
C PRO A 423 17.48 -17.02 23.20
N PRO A 424 18.09 -16.10 23.99
CA PRO A 424 18.02 -14.67 23.73
C PRO A 424 18.45 -14.32 22.30
N LEU A 425 17.61 -13.57 21.58
CA LEU A 425 17.85 -13.22 20.17
C LEU A 425 19.06 -12.28 20.01
N VAL A 426 19.42 -11.55 21.07
CA VAL A 426 20.58 -10.68 21.11
C VAL A 426 21.91 -11.43 20.98
N ASP A 427 21.98 -12.69 21.44
CA ASP A 427 23.19 -13.52 21.38
C ASP A 427 23.56 -13.91 19.93
N PHE A 428 22.58 -13.89 19.03
CA PHE A 428 22.74 -14.21 17.61
C PHE A 428 23.03 -12.96 16.76
N ALA A 429 23.26 -11.81 17.38
CA ALA A 429 23.33 -10.51 16.72
C ALA A 429 24.34 -9.54 17.39
N PRO A 430 25.63 -9.93 17.50
CA PRO A 430 26.63 -9.14 18.23
C PRO A 430 26.81 -7.74 17.65
N ASP A 431 26.71 -7.59 16.32
CA ASP A 431 26.98 -6.34 15.60
C ASP A 431 25.85 -5.30 15.71
N LEU A 432 24.71 -5.64 16.33
CA LEU A 432 23.62 -4.69 16.55
C LEU A 432 24.05 -3.57 17.51
N SER A 433 23.61 -2.33 17.23
CA SER A 433 23.78 -1.20 18.14
C SER A 433 23.10 -1.47 19.50
N PRO A 434 23.52 -0.83 20.61
CA PRO A 434 22.91 -1.04 21.93
C PRO A 434 21.39 -0.82 21.94
N LEU A 435 20.92 0.20 21.20
CA LEU A 435 19.51 0.49 21.03
C LEU A 435 18.79 -0.61 20.19
N ALA A 436 19.45 -1.19 19.18
CA ALA A 436 18.88 -2.28 18.39
C ALA A 436 18.75 -3.58 19.18
N ARG A 437 19.75 -3.92 20.01
CA ARG A 437 19.68 -5.04 20.97
C ARG A 437 18.51 -4.84 21.93
N ARG A 438 18.34 -3.63 22.48
CA ARG A 438 17.21 -3.27 23.35
C ARG A 438 15.84 -3.44 22.66
N SER A 439 15.70 -3.02 21.41
CA SER A 439 14.45 -3.21 20.65
C SER A 439 14.17 -4.68 20.32
N LEU A 440 15.20 -5.48 20.00
CA LEU A 440 15.07 -6.91 19.73
C LEU A 440 14.69 -7.70 21.00
N ASP A 441 15.30 -7.35 22.13
CA ASP A 441 14.95 -7.89 23.46
C ASP A 441 13.50 -7.53 23.86
N TYR A 442 13.09 -6.28 23.64
CA TYR A 442 11.71 -5.84 23.84
C TYR A 442 10.73 -6.62 22.95
N PHE A 443 11.09 -6.92 21.70
CA PHE A 443 10.27 -7.80 20.86
C PHE A 443 10.14 -9.19 21.48
N GLN A 444 11.25 -9.81 21.88
CA GLN A 444 11.24 -11.18 22.42
C GLN A 444 10.46 -11.29 23.73
N ARG A 445 10.61 -10.32 24.65
CA ARG A 445 9.99 -10.31 25.98
C ARG A 445 8.55 -9.81 25.98
N CYS A 446 8.24 -8.78 25.22
CA CYS A 446 6.94 -8.09 25.25
C CYS A 446 6.12 -8.34 23.99
N SER A 447 6.62 -7.91 22.82
CA SER A 447 5.83 -7.95 21.57
C SER A 447 5.41 -9.37 21.18
N SER A 448 6.28 -10.37 21.35
CA SER A 448 5.98 -11.78 21.01
C SER A 448 4.76 -12.34 21.75
N ARG A 449 4.49 -11.86 22.97
CA ARG A 449 3.35 -12.28 23.80
C ARG A 449 2.07 -11.55 23.40
N GLU A 450 2.15 -10.28 23.05
CA GLU A 450 1.00 -9.46 22.66
C GLU A 450 0.53 -9.78 21.24
N PHE A 451 1.47 -9.83 20.28
CA PHE A 451 1.18 -10.17 18.89
C PHE A 451 0.61 -11.58 18.71
N ALA A 452 0.94 -12.51 19.62
CA ALA A 452 0.38 -13.85 19.68
C ALA A 452 -1.14 -13.91 19.80
N GLY A 453 -1.78 -12.84 20.31
CA GLY A 453 -3.23 -12.78 20.47
C GLY A 453 -3.78 -13.93 21.30
N TYR A 454 -4.77 -14.60 20.73
CA TYR A 454 -5.55 -15.67 21.35
C TYR A 454 -5.13 -17.06 20.83
N PHE A 455 -4.68 -17.17 19.58
CA PHE A 455 -4.46 -18.47 18.92
C PHE A 455 -3.02 -18.73 18.47
N ASP A 456 -2.32 -17.75 17.88
CA ASP A 456 -1.06 -17.99 17.15
C ASP A 456 0.21 -17.92 18.04
N VAL A 457 0.08 -18.33 19.30
CA VAL A 457 1.16 -18.35 20.30
C VAL A 457 2.39 -19.12 19.81
N ASP A 458 2.19 -20.28 19.16
CA ASP A 458 3.27 -21.12 18.64
C ASP A 458 4.13 -20.37 17.59
N PHE A 459 3.47 -19.59 16.74
CA PHE A 459 4.14 -18.83 15.70
C PHE A 459 4.97 -17.68 16.29
N TRP A 460 4.33 -16.83 17.11
CA TRP A 460 4.95 -15.60 17.61
C TRP A 460 5.99 -15.84 18.71
N LYS A 461 5.80 -16.81 19.61
CA LYS A 461 6.76 -17.08 20.70
C LYS A 461 7.90 -18.03 20.32
N TYR A 462 7.72 -18.90 19.33
CA TYR A 462 8.73 -19.91 19.00
C TYR A 462 9.16 -19.89 17.52
N THR A 463 8.24 -19.95 16.54
CA THR A 463 8.62 -19.99 15.11
C THR A 463 9.36 -18.71 14.69
N VAL A 464 8.83 -17.53 15.03
CA VAL A 464 9.42 -16.23 14.65
C VAL A 464 10.82 -16.05 15.28
N PRO A 465 11.02 -16.18 16.61
CA PRO A 465 12.36 -16.09 17.21
C PRO A 465 13.36 -17.10 16.62
N ARG A 466 12.97 -18.36 16.42
CA ARG A 466 13.87 -19.39 15.86
C ARG A 466 14.25 -19.14 14.41
N THR A 467 13.37 -18.47 13.65
CA THR A 467 13.68 -18.01 12.30
C THR A 467 14.64 -16.82 12.35
N ALA A 468 14.41 -15.85 13.25
CA ALA A 468 15.30 -14.71 13.49
C ALA A 468 16.71 -15.08 13.98
N GLN A 469 16.89 -16.22 14.67
CA GLN A 469 18.22 -16.72 15.04
C GLN A 469 19.06 -17.07 13.80
N ARG A 470 18.41 -17.59 12.74
CA ARG A 470 19.05 -18.10 11.52
C ARG A 470 19.10 -17.09 10.38
N GLU A 471 18.06 -16.27 10.24
CA GLU A 471 17.84 -15.38 9.10
C GLU A 471 17.96 -13.90 9.52
N PRO A 472 19.04 -13.19 9.11
CA PRO A 472 19.26 -11.80 9.50
C PRO A 472 18.14 -10.85 9.09
N CYS A 473 17.47 -11.11 7.96
CA CYS A 473 16.38 -10.27 7.46
C CYS A 473 15.14 -10.32 8.38
N VAL A 474 14.78 -11.51 8.88
CA VAL A 474 13.72 -11.68 9.88
C VAL A 474 14.12 -10.97 11.18
N ARG A 475 15.36 -11.14 11.62
CA ARG A 475 15.87 -10.47 12.83
C ARG A 475 15.80 -8.94 12.74
N GLN A 476 16.11 -8.37 11.58
CA GLN A 476 16.08 -6.93 11.36
C GLN A 476 14.65 -6.35 11.43
N ILE A 477 13.63 -7.02 10.87
CA ILE A 477 12.23 -6.58 11.03
C ILE A 477 11.75 -6.73 12.49
N LEU A 478 12.29 -7.68 13.27
CA LEU A 478 11.98 -7.76 14.72
C LEU A 478 12.53 -6.57 15.52
N VAL A 479 13.70 -6.04 15.17
CA VAL A 479 14.23 -4.79 15.77
C VAL A 479 13.25 -3.64 15.53
N ALA A 480 12.79 -3.48 14.28
CA ALA A 480 11.84 -2.44 13.89
C ALA A 480 10.49 -2.59 14.59
N LEU A 481 9.92 -3.80 14.62
CA LEU A 481 8.68 -4.13 15.32
C LEU A 481 8.77 -3.88 16.83
N GLY A 482 9.88 -4.26 17.46
CA GLY A 482 10.13 -4.00 18.88
C GLY A 482 10.13 -2.51 19.21
N ALA A 483 10.83 -1.70 18.41
CA ALA A 483 10.86 -0.25 18.55
C ALA A 483 9.47 0.39 18.30
N ARG A 484 8.76 -0.03 17.24
CA ARG A 484 7.43 0.50 16.91
C ARG A 484 6.39 0.16 17.98
N HIS A 485 6.40 -1.07 18.48
CA HIS A 485 5.50 -1.51 19.54
C HIS A 485 5.79 -0.81 20.86
N GLU A 486 7.06 -0.63 21.24
CA GLU A 486 7.40 0.15 22.43
C GLU A 486 6.91 1.60 22.31
N ALA A 487 7.08 2.24 21.15
CA ALA A 487 6.51 3.56 20.89
C ALA A 487 4.98 3.55 21.06
N PHE A 488 4.28 2.57 20.46
CA PHE A 488 2.83 2.43 20.56
C PHE A 488 2.33 2.30 22.00
N ARG A 489 2.98 1.48 22.84
CA ARG A 489 2.58 1.33 24.26
C ARG A 489 2.84 2.60 25.07
N ARG A 490 3.88 3.37 24.72
CA ARG A 490 4.18 4.68 25.33
C ARG A 490 3.22 5.78 24.86
N GLU A 491 2.77 5.76 23.60
CA GLU A 491 1.77 6.71 23.07
C GLU A 491 0.47 6.69 23.89
N GLY A 492 0.05 5.52 24.38
CA GLY A 492 -1.12 5.40 25.24
C GLY A 492 -0.96 5.98 26.66
N ALA A 493 0.29 6.07 27.13
CA ALA A 493 0.64 6.45 28.50
C ALA A 493 1.25 7.85 28.64
N ALA A 494 1.47 8.56 27.53
CA ALA A 494 2.33 9.74 27.47
C ALA A 494 1.67 11.03 27.96
N ALA A 495 2.14 11.54 29.10
CA ALA A 495 2.19 12.99 29.32
C ALA A 495 3.18 13.66 28.35
N ALA A 496 3.08 14.97 28.15
CA ALA A 496 3.86 15.73 27.16
C ALA A 496 5.39 15.48 27.24
N ALA A 497 5.94 15.25 28.44
CA ALA A 497 7.36 14.96 28.67
C ALA A 497 7.89 13.67 28.00
N ALA A 498 7.01 12.76 27.54
CA ALA A 498 7.41 11.53 26.86
C ALA A 498 7.42 11.65 25.31
N ALA A 499 7.03 12.79 24.75
CA ALA A 499 6.85 12.96 23.30
C ALA A 499 8.14 12.71 22.49
N ASP A 500 9.28 13.26 22.94
CA ASP A 500 10.56 13.11 22.23
C ASP A 500 11.08 11.66 22.28
N ALA A 501 10.89 10.97 23.39
CA ALA A 501 11.26 9.56 23.52
C ALA A 501 10.39 8.66 22.61
N VAL A 502 9.10 8.98 22.47
CA VAL A 502 8.19 8.31 21.51
C VAL A 502 8.60 8.62 20.07
N LEU A 503 8.92 9.87 19.75
CA LEU A 503 9.39 10.27 18.42
C LEU A 503 10.70 9.56 18.04
N GLY A 504 11.68 9.54 18.93
CA GLY A 504 12.94 8.82 18.72
C GLY A 504 12.74 7.32 18.46
N LEU A 505 11.83 6.66 19.19
CA LEU A 505 11.47 5.26 18.94
C LEU A 505 10.75 5.07 17.58
N ARG A 506 9.89 6.00 17.16
CA ARG A 506 9.20 5.96 15.85
C ARG A 506 10.17 6.14 14.68
N THR A 507 10.99 7.19 14.70
CA THR A 507 12.01 7.46 13.66
C THR A 507 12.92 6.25 13.49
N ARG A 508 13.41 5.73 14.61
CA ARG A 508 14.29 4.57 14.63
C ARG A 508 13.60 3.29 14.18
N ALA A 509 12.34 3.06 14.54
CA ALA A 509 11.57 1.93 14.01
C ALA A 509 11.46 1.96 12.48
N PHE A 510 11.29 3.16 11.90
CA PHE A 510 11.26 3.34 10.45
C PHE A 510 12.63 3.12 9.79
N GLU A 511 13.73 3.60 10.38
CA GLU A 511 15.10 3.32 9.88
C GLU A 511 15.41 1.82 9.84
N GLU A 512 15.13 1.11 10.94
CA GLU A 512 15.40 -0.33 11.03
C GLU A 512 14.49 -1.14 10.10
N TYR A 513 13.28 -0.63 9.81
CA TYR A 513 12.33 -1.18 8.85
C TYR A 513 12.83 -1.06 7.40
N GLN A 514 13.36 0.11 7.00
CA GLN A 514 13.94 0.29 5.66
C GLN A 514 15.13 -0.65 5.42
N LYS A 515 15.99 -0.85 6.43
CA LYS A 515 17.06 -1.87 6.37
C LYS A 515 16.49 -3.28 6.20
N ALA A 516 15.41 -3.62 6.92
CA ALA A 516 14.77 -4.93 6.81
C ALA A 516 14.25 -5.20 5.38
N ILE A 517 13.65 -4.19 4.72
CA ILE A 517 13.24 -4.30 3.30
C ILE A 517 14.44 -4.70 2.45
N GLY A 518 15.54 -3.92 2.49
CA GLY A 518 16.75 -4.19 1.71
C GLY A 518 17.29 -5.62 1.91
N MET A 519 17.32 -6.09 3.15
CA MET A 519 17.76 -7.45 3.48
C MET A 519 16.81 -8.56 2.97
N VAL A 520 15.50 -8.31 2.90
CA VAL A 520 14.55 -9.25 2.28
C VAL A 520 14.62 -9.19 0.76
N VAL A 521 14.82 -8.02 0.15
CA VAL A 521 15.11 -7.88 -1.29
C VAL A 521 16.32 -8.74 -1.66
N GLN A 522 17.40 -8.61 -0.87
CA GLN A 522 18.63 -9.37 -1.05
C GLN A 522 18.42 -10.88 -0.85
N HIS A 523 17.74 -11.29 0.22
CA HIS A 523 17.40 -12.71 0.46
C HIS A 523 16.63 -13.35 -0.70
N CYS A 524 15.66 -12.62 -1.28
CA CYS A 524 14.88 -13.05 -2.45
C CYS A 524 15.67 -13.07 -3.77
N ARG A 525 16.83 -12.39 -3.85
CA ARG A 525 17.74 -12.38 -5.01
C ARG A 525 18.83 -13.45 -4.91
N GLU A 526 19.42 -13.63 -3.74
CA GLU A 526 20.63 -14.45 -3.54
C GLU A 526 20.36 -15.94 -3.32
N ARG A 527 19.17 -16.30 -2.79
CA ARG A 527 18.83 -17.70 -2.50
C ARG A 527 17.76 -18.19 -3.47
N GLU A 528 18.01 -19.35 -4.09
CA GLU A 528 17.03 -20.05 -4.92
C GLU A 528 15.72 -20.36 -4.15
N ARG A 529 14.72 -20.91 -4.86
CA ARG A 529 13.31 -21.14 -4.49
C ARG A 529 13.04 -22.07 -3.27
N THR A 530 13.92 -22.11 -2.27
CA THR A 530 13.95 -23.04 -1.13
C THR A 530 13.58 -22.41 0.22
N HIS A 531 13.40 -21.07 0.28
CA HIS A 531 13.16 -20.32 1.52
C HIS A 531 11.79 -19.60 1.60
N LEU A 532 10.77 -20.07 0.88
CA LEU A 532 9.40 -19.52 0.88
C LEU A 532 8.86 -19.23 2.31
N GLU A 533 9.17 -20.09 3.28
CA GLU A 533 8.74 -19.91 4.68
C GLU A 533 9.33 -18.65 5.34
N VAL A 534 10.57 -18.28 5.01
CA VAL A 534 11.22 -17.06 5.50
C VAL A 534 10.55 -15.84 4.86
N THR A 535 10.35 -15.89 3.55
CA THR A 535 9.66 -14.86 2.75
C THR A 535 8.25 -14.57 3.27
N LEU A 536 7.46 -15.62 3.54
CA LEU A 536 6.10 -15.49 4.12
C LEU A 536 6.12 -15.05 5.59
N THR A 537 7.11 -15.50 6.38
CA THR A 537 7.30 -15.00 7.76
C THR A 537 7.58 -13.51 7.75
N CYS A 538 8.43 -13.02 6.85
CA CYS A 538 8.65 -11.59 6.65
C CYS A 538 7.35 -10.87 6.27
N ALA A 539 6.54 -11.42 5.35
CA ALA A 539 5.27 -10.81 4.95
C ALA A 539 4.34 -10.56 6.17
N VAL A 540 4.15 -11.56 7.03
CA VAL A 540 3.37 -11.44 8.28
C VAL A 540 3.93 -10.34 9.19
N LEU A 541 5.25 -10.26 9.34
CA LEU A 541 5.93 -9.26 10.19
C LEU A 541 5.83 -7.84 9.62
N PHE A 542 5.93 -7.69 8.29
CA PHE A 542 5.73 -6.43 7.58
C PHE A 542 4.28 -5.93 7.71
N VAL A 543 3.28 -6.80 7.52
CA VAL A 543 1.85 -6.45 7.71
C VAL A 543 1.60 -5.96 9.15
N ALA A 544 2.10 -6.69 10.15
CA ALA A 544 1.93 -6.29 11.56
C ALA A 544 2.64 -4.97 11.91
N PHE A 545 3.75 -4.64 11.24
CA PHE A 545 4.42 -3.34 11.40
C PHE A 545 3.61 -2.20 10.78
N GLU A 546 3.13 -2.38 9.55
CA GLU A 546 2.36 -1.37 8.82
C GLU A 546 1.00 -1.11 9.49
N TRP A 547 0.37 -2.11 10.09
CA TRP A 547 -0.82 -1.91 10.94
C TRP A 547 -0.52 -1.10 12.21
N LEU A 548 0.59 -1.35 12.91
CA LEU A 548 1.03 -0.48 13.99
C LEU A 548 1.35 0.95 13.52
N GLN A 549 1.77 1.13 12.27
CA GLN A 549 1.92 2.47 11.65
C GLN A 549 0.61 3.06 11.12
N ARG A 550 -0.48 2.28 11.08
CA ARG A 550 -1.78 2.61 10.45
C ARG A 550 -1.70 2.85 8.94
N ASN A 551 -0.67 2.28 8.30
CA ASN A 551 -0.46 2.34 6.86
C ASN A 551 -1.13 1.14 6.18
N TYR A 552 -2.45 1.17 6.16
CA TYR A 552 -3.29 0.07 5.66
C TYR A 552 -3.03 -0.24 4.17
N VAL A 553 -2.63 0.76 3.38
CA VAL A 553 -2.32 0.61 1.95
C VAL A 553 -1.08 -0.26 1.73
N THR A 554 0.04 0.02 2.40
CA THR A 554 1.23 -0.84 2.28
C THR A 554 1.01 -2.20 2.95
N ALA A 555 0.32 -2.24 4.09
CA ALA A 555 -0.03 -3.51 4.75
C ALA A 555 -0.76 -4.46 3.78
N LYS A 556 -1.76 -3.96 3.04
CA LYS A 556 -2.43 -4.75 2.00
C LYS A 556 -1.47 -5.20 0.91
N GLY A 557 -0.66 -4.31 0.34
CA GLY A 557 0.21 -4.66 -0.79
C GLY A 557 1.18 -5.80 -0.45
N VAL A 558 1.69 -5.82 0.78
CA VAL A 558 2.49 -6.94 1.32
C VAL A 558 1.66 -8.22 1.48
N LEU A 559 0.43 -8.09 1.98
CA LEU A 559 -0.47 -9.21 2.24
C LEU A 559 -0.95 -9.90 0.95
N GLU A 560 -1.31 -9.13 -0.08
CA GLU A 560 -1.62 -9.65 -1.43
C GLU A 560 -0.47 -10.44 -2.02
N TRP A 561 0.75 -9.90 -1.92
CA TRP A 561 1.95 -10.56 -2.41
C TRP A 561 2.23 -11.85 -1.63
N GLY A 562 2.09 -11.83 -0.30
CA GLY A 562 2.21 -13.03 0.54
C GLY A 562 1.16 -14.10 0.20
N MET A 563 -0.09 -13.71 -0.04
CA MET A 563 -1.16 -14.61 -0.46
C MET A 563 -0.95 -15.16 -1.88
N GLY A 564 -0.44 -14.34 -2.81
CA GLY A 564 -0.05 -14.79 -4.15
C GLY A 564 1.05 -15.86 -4.11
N LEU A 565 2.08 -15.68 -3.27
CA LEU A 565 3.12 -16.69 -3.06
C LEU A 565 2.58 -18.01 -2.47
N VAL A 566 1.57 -17.95 -1.60
CA VAL A 566 0.87 -19.16 -1.11
C VAL A 566 0.07 -19.82 -2.24
N ALA A 567 -0.59 -19.05 -3.11
CA ALA A 567 -1.34 -19.56 -4.25
C ALA A 567 -0.43 -20.30 -5.25
N ASP A 568 0.64 -19.64 -5.71
CA ASP A 568 1.65 -20.19 -6.64
C ASP A 568 2.27 -21.51 -6.13
N TRP A 569 2.37 -21.66 -4.80
CA TRP A 569 2.89 -22.84 -4.15
C TRP A 569 1.86 -23.97 -4.01
N LEU A 570 0.57 -23.64 -3.84
CA LEU A 570 -0.51 -24.62 -3.75
C LEU A 570 -0.83 -25.27 -5.11
N THR A 571 -0.70 -24.53 -6.22
CA THR A 571 -1.02 -25.00 -7.56
C THR A 571 0.09 -25.85 -8.22
N ASP A 572 1.27 -25.97 -7.60
CA ASP A 572 2.48 -26.63 -8.16
C ASP A 572 2.99 -26.02 -9.51
N GLU A 573 2.40 -24.92 -10.00
CA GLU A 573 2.77 -24.34 -11.32
C GLU A 573 4.17 -23.68 -11.33
N VAL A 574 4.63 -23.18 -10.18
CA VAL A 574 5.90 -22.43 -10.06
C VAL A 574 6.92 -23.12 -9.14
N TYR A 575 6.43 -23.85 -8.13
CA TYR A 575 7.24 -24.43 -7.05
C TYR A 575 7.05 -25.95 -6.94
N PRO A 576 7.97 -26.79 -7.45
CA PRO A 576 7.91 -28.22 -7.18
C PRO A 576 8.08 -28.48 -5.68
N ARG A 577 7.19 -29.30 -5.08
CA ARG A 577 7.22 -29.68 -3.65
C ARG A 577 8.55 -30.33 -3.21
N ARG A 578 9.56 -29.51 -2.93
CA ARG A 578 10.78 -29.91 -2.21
C ARG A 578 10.62 -29.57 -0.72
N PRO A 579 11.12 -30.42 0.20
CA PRO A 579 11.08 -30.11 1.62
C PRO A 579 11.98 -28.90 1.91
N ALA A 580 11.38 -27.80 2.37
CA ALA A 580 12.10 -26.64 2.90
C ALA A 580 12.72 -26.99 4.27
N LEU A 581 13.78 -26.29 4.66
CA LEU A 581 14.55 -26.59 5.88
C LEU A 581 13.66 -26.57 7.14
N GLY A 582 13.45 -27.75 7.73
CA GLY A 582 12.72 -27.92 9.00
C GLY A 582 11.21 -28.17 8.87
N SER A 583 10.67 -28.31 7.66
CA SER A 583 9.23 -28.41 7.40
C SER A 583 8.92 -29.54 6.41
N PRO A 584 8.76 -30.80 6.89
CA PRO A 584 8.41 -31.92 6.02
C PRO A 584 7.17 -31.61 5.20
N GLU A 585 7.29 -31.78 3.88
CA GLU A 585 6.23 -31.54 2.89
C GLU A 585 5.61 -30.12 2.89
N GLY A 586 6.22 -29.13 3.56
CA GLY A 586 5.70 -27.76 3.68
C GLY A 586 4.60 -27.58 4.76
N TYR A 587 4.69 -28.35 5.86
CA TYR A 587 3.80 -28.24 7.03
C TYR A 587 3.63 -26.79 7.52
N ARG A 588 4.71 -26.03 7.72
CA ARG A 588 4.63 -24.65 8.25
C ARG A 588 3.85 -23.70 7.32
N VAL A 589 3.96 -23.88 5.99
CA VAL A 589 3.20 -23.07 5.02
C VAL A 589 1.70 -23.34 5.16
N ARG A 590 1.29 -24.62 5.24
CA ARG A 590 -0.13 -25.00 5.31
C ARG A 590 -0.78 -24.75 6.67
N GLU A 591 -0.08 -25.04 7.77
CA GLU A 591 -0.66 -25.16 9.11
C GLU A 591 -0.31 -23.99 10.05
N GLN A 592 0.57 -23.06 9.64
CA GLN A 592 0.87 -21.84 10.41
C GLN A 592 0.73 -20.58 9.56
N LEU A 593 1.50 -20.47 8.47
CA LEU A 593 1.57 -19.22 7.69
C LEU A 593 0.28 -18.93 6.91
N LYS A 594 -0.31 -19.93 6.23
CA LYS A 594 -1.57 -19.74 5.50
C LYS A 594 -2.73 -19.31 6.42
N PRO A 595 -3.02 -19.96 7.57
CA PRO A 595 -4.07 -19.50 8.50
C PRO A 595 -3.87 -18.05 8.97
N ILE A 596 -2.65 -17.66 9.33
CA ILE A 596 -2.34 -16.28 9.77
C ILE A 596 -2.59 -15.28 8.65
N LEU A 597 -2.10 -15.54 7.43
CA LEU A 597 -2.32 -14.65 6.28
C LEU A 597 -3.80 -14.58 5.87
N VAL A 598 -4.56 -15.67 6.00
CA VAL A 598 -6.02 -15.70 5.78
C VAL A 598 -6.75 -14.86 6.84
N SER A 599 -6.42 -15.03 8.12
CA SER A 599 -6.92 -14.20 9.21
C SER A 599 -6.63 -12.72 8.95
N MET A 600 -5.39 -12.39 8.55
CA MET A 600 -5.01 -11.02 8.21
C MET A 600 -5.80 -10.46 7.03
N ALA A 601 -6.05 -11.26 5.98
CA ALA A 601 -6.81 -10.81 4.82
C ALA A 601 -8.25 -10.50 5.21
N LEU A 602 -8.92 -11.39 5.96
CA LEU A 602 -10.28 -11.18 6.47
C LEU A 602 -10.39 -9.91 7.32
N GLN A 603 -9.36 -9.58 8.09
CA GLN A 603 -9.31 -8.34 8.85
C GLN A 603 -9.25 -7.09 7.98
N CYS A 604 -8.51 -7.11 6.86
CA CYS A 604 -8.53 -6.04 5.87
C CYS A 604 -9.88 -5.93 5.16
N HIS A 605 -10.54 -7.05 4.86
CA HIS A 605 -11.84 -7.07 4.19
C HIS A 605 -12.99 -6.48 5.01
N MET A 606 -12.93 -6.64 6.32
CA MET A 606 -13.93 -6.12 7.27
C MET A 606 -13.74 -4.62 7.57
N LEU A 607 -12.66 -3.99 7.06
CA LEU A 607 -12.49 -2.54 7.14
C LEU A 607 -13.37 -1.88 6.06
N PRO A 608 -14.14 -0.83 6.39
CA PRO A 608 -14.90 -0.08 5.41
C PRO A 608 -13.95 0.67 4.46
N GLY A 609 -13.87 0.28 3.19
CA GLY A 609 -13.12 0.99 2.15
C GLY A 609 -12.21 0.10 1.30
N PRO A 610 -11.56 0.65 0.27
CA PRO A 610 -10.62 -0.09 -0.57
C PRO A 610 -9.21 -0.15 0.05
N PRO A 611 -8.35 -1.09 -0.40
CA PRO A 611 -8.59 -1.99 -1.53
C PRO A 611 -8.84 -3.46 -1.15
N ARG A 612 -9.35 -4.22 -2.13
CA ARG A 612 -9.82 -5.61 -2.07
C ARG A 612 -8.71 -6.64 -2.33
N ILE A 613 -8.72 -7.79 -1.64
CA ILE A 613 -7.71 -8.88 -1.76
C ILE A 613 -8.40 -10.15 -2.27
N PRO A 614 -8.07 -10.71 -3.45
CA PRO A 614 -8.78 -11.86 -3.99
C PRO A 614 -8.81 -13.10 -3.07
N LEU A 615 -9.94 -13.32 -2.40
CA LEU A 615 -10.16 -14.46 -1.47
C LEU A 615 -10.20 -15.83 -2.16
N ALA A 616 -10.09 -15.91 -3.48
CA ALA A 616 -10.05 -17.17 -4.24
C ALA A 616 -8.97 -18.16 -3.74
N VAL A 617 -7.84 -17.63 -3.23
CA VAL A 617 -6.74 -18.40 -2.61
C VAL A 617 -7.19 -19.12 -1.31
N VAL A 618 -8.20 -18.57 -0.64
CA VAL A 618 -8.76 -19.10 0.62
C VAL A 618 -9.75 -20.22 0.36
N VAL A 619 -10.64 -20.04 -0.62
CA VAL A 619 -11.74 -20.98 -0.93
C VAL A 619 -11.24 -22.27 -1.58
N GLY A 620 -10.20 -22.17 -2.43
CA GLY A 620 -9.45 -23.33 -2.92
C GLY A 620 -10.14 -24.12 -4.04
N GLU A 621 -10.62 -23.45 -5.08
CA GLU A 621 -11.32 -24.08 -6.23
C GLU A 621 -10.38 -24.85 -7.20
N GLY A 622 -9.08 -24.95 -6.91
CA GLY A 622 -8.14 -25.72 -7.71
C GLY A 622 -6.93 -26.24 -6.91
N GLY A 623 -6.85 -27.56 -6.73
CA GLY A 623 -5.68 -28.24 -6.16
C GLY A 623 -5.74 -28.44 -4.63
N GLY A 624 -5.63 -29.69 -4.17
CA GLY A 624 -5.83 -30.06 -2.77
C GLY A 624 -4.83 -29.42 -1.80
N GLY A 625 -5.32 -28.63 -0.84
CA GLY A 625 -4.49 -27.73 -0.03
C GLY A 625 -5.08 -27.15 1.27
N SER A 626 -6.08 -27.79 1.88
CA SER A 626 -6.37 -27.68 3.32
C SER A 626 -7.19 -28.88 3.81
N GLY A 627 -6.98 -29.31 5.05
CA GLY A 627 -7.87 -30.29 5.68
C GLY A 627 -9.28 -29.72 5.88
N ALA A 628 -9.37 -28.40 6.11
CA ALA A 628 -10.62 -27.69 6.40
C ALA A 628 -11.64 -27.75 5.27
N ALA A 629 -11.26 -27.56 4.00
CA ALA A 629 -12.21 -27.63 2.88
C ALA A 629 -12.78 -29.05 2.68
N ALA A 630 -11.94 -30.08 2.85
CA ALA A 630 -12.37 -31.47 2.76
C ALA A 630 -13.20 -31.93 3.98
N ALA A 631 -12.93 -31.39 5.17
CA ALA A 631 -13.70 -31.68 6.39
C ALA A 631 -15.03 -30.90 6.44
N ALA A 632 -15.07 -29.65 5.96
CA ALA A 632 -16.30 -28.88 5.82
C ALA A 632 -17.29 -29.52 4.82
N ALA A 633 -16.78 -30.29 3.85
CA ALA A 633 -17.57 -31.09 2.92
C ALA A 633 -18.01 -32.47 3.46
N ALA A 634 -17.50 -32.91 4.63
CA ALA A 634 -17.58 -34.31 5.07
C ALA A 634 -18.15 -34.52 6.49
N GLY A 635 -18.82 -33.50 7.06
CA GLY A 635 -19.25 -33.50 8.46
C GLY A 635 -18.17 -32.92 9.36
N VAL A 636 -18.47 -31.80 10.00
CA VAL A 636 -17.49 -31.01 10.76
C VAL A 636 -17.15 -31.77 12.05
N GLY A 637 -15.84 -31.89 12.31
CA GLY A 637 -15.31 -32.45 13.55
C GLY A 637 -13.85 -32.03 13.68
N PHE A 638 -13.58 -31.12 14.61
CA PHE A 638 -12.26 -30.59 14.92
C PHE A 638 -11.82 -31.04 16.32
N SER A 639 -10.53 -31.21 16.54
CA SER A 639 -9.99 -31.83 17.77
C SER A 639 -9.44 -30.83 18.79
N ASN A 640 -9.45 -29.54 18.47
CA ASN A 640 -8.91 -28.47 19.31
C ASN A 640 -9.37 -27.09 18.81
N LEU A 641 -9.21 -26.07 19.66
CA LEU A 641 -9.66 -24.69 19.40
C LEU A 641 -8.98 -24.03 18.18
N VAL A 642 -7.77 -24.45 17.81
CA VAL A 642 -7.05 -23.90 16.62
C VAL A 642 -7.70 -24.42 15.33
N GLU A 643 -8.01 -25.72 15.27
CA GLU A 643 -8.79 -26.30 14.16
C GLU A 643 -10.21 -25.72 14.10
N ALA A 644 -10.85 -25.47 15.25
CA ALA A 644 -12.16 -24.80 15.32
C ALA A 644 -12.12 -23.38 14.71
N ARG A 645 -11.12 -22.56 15.10
CA ARG A 645 -10.86 -21.23 14.53
C ARG A 645 -10.66 -21.31 13.02
N ASP A 646 -9.81 -22.20 12.53
CA ASP A 646 -9.50 -22.28 11.09
C ASP A 646 -10.72 -22.63 10.25
N HIS A 647 -11.61 -23.47 10.78
CA HIS A 647 -12.92 -23.72 10.16
C HIS A 647 -13.83 -22.49 10.17
N MET A 648 -13.89 -21.72 11.27
CA MET A 648 -14.66 -20.47 11.34
C MET A 648 -14.14 -19.43 10.33
N LEU A 649 -12.82 -19.21 10.26
CA LEU A 649 -12.22 -18.30 9.29
C LEU A 649 -12.52 -18.71 7.85
N TYR A 650 -12.56 -20.02 7.55
CA TYR A 650 -12.97 -20.53 6.25
C TYR A 650 -14.46 -20.24 5.95
N CYS A 651 -15.36 -20.45 6.92
CA CYS A 651 -16.78 -20.09 6.79
C CYS A 651 -16.95 -18.58 6.54
N LEU A 652 -16.28 -17.73 7.33
CA LEU A 652 -16.32 -16.28 7.17
C LEU A 652 -15.77 -15.84 5.80
N ALA A 653 -14.69 -16.46 5.31
CA ALA A 653 -14.13 -16.17 3.98
C ALA A 653 -15.10 -16.50 2.83
N ARG A 654 -15.87 -17.59 2.93
CA ARG A 654 -16.92 -17.92 1.95
C ARG A 654 -18.14 -17.01 2.04
N LEU A 655 -18.30 -16.30 3.15
CA LEU A 655 -19.41 -15.37 3.41
C LEU A 655 -19.07 -13.90 3.11
N HIS A 656 -17.79 -13.57 2.89
CA HIS A 656 -17.38 -12.17 2.80
C HIS A 656 -17.78 -11.51 1.47
N PRO A 657 -18.34 -10.27 1.47
CA PRO A 657 -18.93 -9.59 0.31
C PRO A 657 -18.09 -9.32 -0.95
N GLU A 658 -16.87 -9.85 -1.12
CA GLU A 658 -16.27 -9.91 -2.47
C GLU A 658 -17.05 -10.85 -3.42
N TYR A 659 -17.85 -11.75 -2.85
CA TYR A 659 -18.83 -12.58 -3.56
C TYR A 659 -20.26 -12.00 -3.59
N MET A 660 -20.53 -10.85 -2.95
CA MET A 660 -21.88 -10.25 -2.86
C MET A 660 -21.90 -8.75 -3.21
N TYR A 661 -21.80 -8.50 -4.53
CA TYR A 661 -22.06 -7.28 -5.32
C TYR A 661 -20.83 -6.57 -5.95
N PRO A 662 -20.89 -6.19 -7.25
CA PRO A 662 -22.06 -6.18 -8.15
C PRO A 662 -21.99 -7.23 -9.29
N GLN A 663 -21.87 -8.52 -8.95
CA GLN A 663 -22.23 -9.63 -9.85
C GLN A 663 -23.04 -10.68 -9.09
N LEU A 664 -24.12 -10.27 -8.41
CA LEU A 664 -25.04 -11.19 -7.73
C LEU A 664 -26.01 -11.87 -8.74
N VAL A 665 -25.40 -12.34 -9.83
CA VAL A 665 -25.93 -13.27 -10.83
C VAL A 665 -25.30 -14.62 -10.50
N GLY A 666 -25.99 -15.48 -9.75
CA GLY A 666 -25.59 -16.89 -9.60
C GLY A 666 -25.47 -17.46 -8.18
N VAL A 667 -25.65 -16.68 -7.10
CA VAL A 667 -25.77 -17.28 -5.75
C VAL A 667 -27.14 -17.95 -5.63
N THR A 668 -27.18 -19.26 -5.80
CA THR A 668 -28.42 -20.05 -5.68
C THR A 668 -28.84 -20.25 -4.23
N ASP A 669 -30.13 -20.49 -3.99
CA ASP A 669 -30.63 -20.80 -2.64
C ASP A 669 -30.04 -22.10 -2.07
N SER A 670 -29.60 -23.03 -2.93
CA SER A 670 -28.83 -24.20 -2.51
C SER A 670 -27.50 -23.81 -1.84
N MET A 671 -26.75 -22.86 -2.41
CA MET A 671 -25.49 -22.40 -1.83
C MET A 671 -25.71 -21.68 -0.49
N ARG A 672 -26.83 -20.94 -0.36
CA ARG A 672 -27.23 -20.29 0.90
C ARG A 672 -27.57 -21.32 1.97
N PHE A 673 -28.34 -22.35 1.63
CA PHE A 673 -28.68 -23.46 2.51
C PHE A 673 -27.44 -24.23 2.97
N ASP A 674 -26.51 -24.51 2.06
CA ASP A 674 -25.25 -25.18 2.36
C ASP A 674 -24.35 -24.38 3.32
N LEU A 675 -24.23 -23.06 3.11
CA LEU A 675 -23.45 -22.20 3.99
C LEU A 675 -24.07 -22.09 5.40
N LYS A 676 -25.39 -21.94 5.50
CA LYS A 676 -26.09 -21.98 6.79
C LYS A 676 -25.83 -23.31 7.50
N ARG A 677 -26.05 -24.43 6.81
CA ARG A 677 -25.85 -25.78 7.36
C ARG A 677 -24.41 -25.99 7.85
N GLN A 678 -23.41 -25.45 7.15
CA GLN A 678 -22.01 -25.51 7.59
C GLN A 678 -21.76 -24.67 8.86
N LEU A 679 -22.35 -23.47 8.96
CA LEU A 679 -22.21 -22.59 10.12
C LEU A 679 -22.91 -23.18 11.37
N ASP A 680 -24.12 -23.72 11.20
CA ASP A 680 -24.86 -24.39 12.29
C ASP A 680 -24.13 -25.67 12.74
N ALA A 681 -23.64 -26.50 11.81
CA ALA A 681 -22.89 -27.70 12.13
C ALA A 681 -21.56 -27.40 12.83
N TRP A 682 -20.86 -26.33 12.42
CA TRP A 682 -19.66 -25.85 13.12
C TRP A 682 -19.97 -25.45 14.56
N HIS A 683 -21.12 -24.81 14.82
CA HIS A 683 -21.51 -24.39 16.17
C HIS A 683 -21.73 -25.60 17.08
N GLY A 684 -22.52 -26.57 16.62
CA GLY A 684 -22.73 -27.83 17.36
C GLY A 684 -21.40 -28.54 17.66
N SER A 685 -20.49 -28.64 16.68
CA SER A 685 -19.14 -29.20 16.91
C SER A 685 -18.31 -28.43 17.93
N LEU A 686 -18.53 -27.12 18.07
CA LEU A 686 -17.85 -26.31 19.10
C LEU A 686 -18.47 -26.55 20.48
N GLU A 687 -19.80 -26.64 20.57
CA GLU A 687 -20.52 -26.96 21.81
C GLU A 687 -20.17 -28.36 22.33
N ASP A 688 -20.05 -29.34 21.45
CA ASP A 688 -19.55 -30.69 21.76
C ASP A 688 -18.13 -30.63 22.32
N LEU A 689 -17.20 -29.94 21.64
CA LEU A 689 -15.80 -29.80 22.08
C LEU A 689 -15.69 -29.11 23.45
N ILE A 690 -16.52 -28.09 23.71
CA ILE A 690 -16.58 -27.38 25.00
C ILE A 690 -17.21 -28.25 26.11
N SER A 691 -18.15 -29.12 25.75
CA SER A 691 -18.80 -30.05 26.69
C SER A 691 -17.86 -31.16 27.11
N ASP A 692 -17.11 -31.72 26.16
CA ASP A 692 -16.06 -32.73 26.40
C ASP A 692 -14.85 -32.18 27.19
N ASN A 693 -14.63 -30.86 27.18
CA ASN A 693 -13.47 -30.21 27.79
C ASN A 693 -13.91 -29.04 28.68
N ALA A 694 -14.35 -29.34 29.90
CA ALA A 694 -14.88 -28.34 30.84
C ALA A 694 -13.97 -27.12 31.09
N GLU A 695 -12.64 -27.30 31.02
CA GLU A 695 -11.64 -26.23 31.11
C GLU A 695 -11.71 -25.19 29.98
N PHE A 696 -12.36 -25.49 28.85
CA PHE A 696 -12.51 -24.56 27.73
C PHE A 696 -13.60 -23.51 27.98
N LYS A 697 -14.56 -23.76 28.89
CA LYS A 697 -15.72 -22.88 29.14
C LYS A 697 -15.34 -21.48 29.60
N SER A 698 -14.21 -21.33 30.28
CA SER A 698 -13.69 -20.03 30.76
C SER A 698 -12.57 -19.45 29.89
N GLN A 699 -12.23 -20.09 28.76
CA GLN A 699 -11.14 -19.62 27.90
C GLN A 699 -11.60 -18.48 26.99
N VAL A 700 -10.81 -17.41 26.96
CA VAL A 700 -11.06 -16.24 26.11
C VAL A 700 -11.15 -16.61 24.62
N GLN A 701 -10.43 -17.64 24.18
CA GLN A 701 -10.52 -18.22 22.83
C GLN A 701 -11.95 -18.67 22.47
N VAL A 702 -12.65 -19.31 23.41
CA VAL A 702 -14.03 -19.79 23.22
C VAL A 702 -14.98 -18.61 23.11
N VAL A 703 -14.88 -17.64 24.03
CA VAL A 703 -15.70 -16.42 23.98
C VAL A 703 -15.50 -15.70 22.64
N VAL A 704 -14.25 -15.49 22.21
CA VAL A 704 -13.93 -14.88 20.92
C VAL A 704 -14.58 -15.66 19.76
N MET A 705 -14.47 -16.99 19.71
CA MET A 705 -15.12 -17.80 18.67
C MET A 705 -16.65 -17.71 18.68
N GLN A 706 -17.29 -17.64 19.85
CA GLN A 706 -18.74 -17.45 19.98
C GLN A 706 -19.17 -16.06 19.47
N LEU A 707 -18.41 -15.00 19.76
CA LEU A 707 -18.63 -13.67 19.19
C LEU A 707 -18.52 -13.71 17.66
N TRP A 708 -17.50 -14.38 17.11
CA TRP A 708 -17.32 -14.55 15.67
C TRP A 708 -18.47 -15.30 15.01
N TYR A 709 -18.99 -16.35 15.65
CA TYR A 709 -20.19 -17.05 15.17
C TYR A 709 -21.41 -16.14 15.10
N LEU A 710 -21.70 -15.38 16.17
CA LEU A 710 -22.85 -14.47 16.21
C LEU A 710 -22.73 -13.37 15.15
N VAL A 711 -21.55 -12.75 14.99
CA VAL A 711 -21.27 -11.75 13.94
C VAL A 711 -21.43 -12.36 12.54
N THR A 712 -20.87 -13.55 12.32
CA THR A 712 -20.94 -14.27 11.03
C THR A 712 -22.39 -14.67 10.68
N SER A 713 -23.17 -15.06 11.68
CA SER A 713 -24.60 -15.36 11.55
C SER A 713 -25.41 -14.11 11.16
N ILE A 714 -25.20 -12.98 11.85
CA ILE A 714 -25.86 -11.70 11.52
C ILE A 714 -25.47 -11.24 10.12
N LEU A 715 -24.19 -11.33 9.73
CA LEU A 715 -23.70 -11.04 8.37
C LEU A 715 -24.37 -11.92 7.32
N PHE A 716 -24.45 -13.23 7.55
CA PHE A 716 -25.06 -14.17 6.61
C PHE A 716 -26.53 -13.83 6.33
N TYR A 717 -27.32 -13.54 7.36
CA TYR A 717 -28.72 -13.17 7.17
C TYR A 717 -28.88 -11.73 6.65
N GLY A 718 -28.07 -10.79 7.11
CA GLY A 718 -28.12 -9.39 6.70
C GLY A 718 -27.76 -9.17 5.24
N THR A 719 -26.86 -9.96 4.66
CA THR A 719 -26.53 -9.89 3.22
C THR A 719 -27.63 -10.43 2.30
N LEU A 720 -28.63 -11.15 2.86
CA LEU A 720 -29.84 -11.54 2.14
C LEU A 720 -30.91 -10.45 2.13
N ALA A 721 -30.75 -9.41 2.96
CA ALA A 721 -31.66 -8.30 3.06
C ALA A 721 -31.16 -7.09 2.26
N GLY A 722 -32.03 -6.54 1.41
CA GLY A 722 -31.73 -5.34 0.62
C GLY A 722 -31.93 -4.03 1.38
N ASP A 723 -32.01 -4.05 2.72
CA ASP A 723 -32.29 -2.90 3.56
C ASP A 723 -31.61 -2.98 4.95
N GLU A 724 -31.37 -1.81 5.56
CA GLU A 724 -30.77 -1.70 6.89
C GLU A 724 -31.79 -1.84 8.05
N MET A 725 -33.09 -1.98 7.76
CA MET A 725 -34.13 -2.21 8.78
C MET A 725 -34.10 -3.67 9.25
N PHE A 726 -33.75 -4.60 8.36
CA PHE A 726 -33.68 -6.03 8.65
C PHE A 726 -32.78 -6.37 9.86
N PHE A 727 -31.73 -5.59 10.11
CA PHE A 727 -30.85 -5.81 11.26
C PHE A 727 -31.56 -5.67 12.62
N ASP A 728 -32.67 -4.94 12.70
CA ASP A 728 -33.44 -4.75 13.94
C ASP A 728 -34.00 -6.07 14.49
N ARG A 729 -34.22 -7.06 13.62
CA ARG A 729 -34.61 -8.43 14.03
C ARG A 729 -33.57 -9.06 14.97
N PHE A 730 -32.29 -8.70 14.86
CA PHE A 730 -31.23 -9.21 15.74
C PHE A 730 -31.12 -8.46 17.08
N VAL A 731 -31.86 -7.36 17.25
CA VAL A 731 -32.15 -6.77 18.56
C VAL A 731 -33.17 -7.65 19.28
N ALA A 732 -34.29 -7.97 18.63
CA ALA A 732 -35.34 -8.84 19.17
C ALA A 732 -34.87 -10.29 19.42
N ASP A 733 -34.06 -10.87 18.52
CA ASP A 733 -33.41 -12.18 18.72
C ASP A 733 -32.32 -12.17 19.84
N GLY A 734 -32.01 -11.01 20.45
CA GLY A 734 -31.02 -10.89 21.52
C GLY A 734 -29.55 -11.12 21.11
N ARG A 735 -29.24 -11.27 19.82
CA ARG A 735 -27.87 -11.57 19.36
C ARG A 735 -26.91 -10.41 19.59
N PHE A 736 -27.34 -9.17 19.37
CA PHE A 736 -26.51 -7.99 19.65
C PHE A 736 -26.21 -7.83 21.15
N GLU A 737 -27.20 -8.09 22.00
CA GLU A 737 -27.03 -8.08 23.46
C GLU A 737 -26.07 -9.20 23.91
N SER A 738 -26.19 -10.40 23.32
CA SER A 738 -25.28 -11.53 23.58
C SER A 738 -23.83 -11.20 23.22
N ILE A 739 -23.58 -10.58 22.05
CA ILE A 739 -22.24 -10.11 21.66
C ILE A 739 -21.70 -9.08 22.65
N THR A 740 -22.53 -8.11 23.04
CA THR A 740 -22.14 -7.00 23.93
C THR A 740 -21.82 -7.49 25.34
N SER A 741 -22.69 -8.31 25.93
CA SER A 741 -22.52 -8.84 27.29
C SER A 741 -21.37 -9.85 27.40
N ALA A 742 -21.15 -10.70 26.40
CA ALA A 742 -20.00 -11.62 26.40
C ALA A 742 -18.66 -10.88 26.22
N ALA A 743 -18.61 -9.84 25.39
CA ALA A 743 -17.43 -8.97 25.26
C ALA A 743 -17.14 -8.21 26.56
N GLU A 744 -18.16 -7.64 27.21
CA GLU A 744 -18.03 -6.94 28.48
C GLU A 744 -17.50 -7.86 29.59
N THR A 745 -18.09 -9.06 29.73
CA THR A 745 -17.66 -10.06 30.72
C THR A 745 -16.19 -10.44 30.53
N ALA A 746 -15.75 -10.67 29.29
CA ALA A 746 -14.37 -11.03 28.98
C ALA A 746 -13.37 -9.88 29.22
N LEU A 747 -13.77 -8.63 28.95
CA LEU A 747 -12.94 -7.44 29.21
C LEU A 747 -12.84 -7.14 30.71
N GLN A 748 -13.90 -7.35 31.49
CA GLN A 748 -13.90 -7.23 32.95
C GLN A 748 -13.09 -8.36 33.64
N ALA A 749 -13.16 -9.59 33.11
CA ALA A 749 -12.40 -10.74 33.63
C ALA A 749 -10.91 -10.70 33.28
N SER A 750 -10.50 -9.91 32.28
CA SER A 750 -9.09 -9.66 32.00
C SER A 750 -8.43 -8.98 33.19
N PRO A 751 -7.31 -9.51 33.74
CA PRO A 751 -6.74 -9.00 34.98
C PRO A 751 -6.36 -7.52 34.85
N ALA A 752 -6.81 -6.71 35.81
CA ALA A 752 -6.59 -5.25 35.97
C ALA A 752 -5.10 -4.82 36.14
N SER A 753 -4.19 -5.66 35.67
CA SER A 753 -2.73 -5.54 35.68
C SER A 753 -2.16 -4.54 34.67
N LEU A 754 -2.98 -4.01 33.76
CA LEU A 754 -2.64 -2.87 32.92
C LEU A 754 -3.37 -1.63 33.48
N PRO A 755 -2.65 -0.56 33.87
CA PRO A 755 -3.27 0.72 34.18
C PRO A 755 -4.14 1.19 33.00
N ALA A 756 -5.18 1.98 33.27
CA ALA A 756 -6.06 2.54 32.22
C ALA A 756 -5.30 3.36 31.15
N SER A 757 -4.07 3.79 31.44
CA SER A 757 -3.13 4.45 30.54
C SER A 757 -2.26 3.51 29.69
N GLN A 758 -2.39 2.18 29.78
CA GLN A 758 -1.47 1.26 29.11
C GLN A 758 -2.17 0.43 28.02
N TRP A 759 -1.97 0.84 26.77
CA TRP A 759 -2.56 0.17 25.62
C TRP A 759 -2.03 -1.26 25.44
N SER A 760 -2.89 -2.13 24.92
CA SER A 760 -2.57 -3.51 24.50
C SER A 760 -2.69 -3.66 22.98
N TYR A 761 -1.87 -4.55 22.41
CA TYR A 761 -1.92 -4.90 20.99
C TYR A 761 -2.10 -6.40 20.78
N SER A 762 -2.83 -6.80 19.73
CA SER A 762 -2.80 -8.16 19.18
C SER A 762 -2.89 -8.13 17.66
N VAL A 763 -2.53 -9.23 16.99
CA VAL A 763 -2.66 -9.38 15.52
C VAL A 763 -3.88 -10.25 15.15
N ASP A 764 -4.46 -10.95 16.12
CA ASP A 764 -5.70 -11.71 16.00
C ASP A 764 -6.95 -10.83 15.97
N ILE A 765 -8.01 -11.35 15.35
CA ILE A 765 -9.34 -10.76 15.36
C ILE A 765 -10.05 -11.03 16.69
N GLY A 766 -10.41 -9.98 17.42
CA GLY A 766 -11.01 -10.06 18.75
C GLY A 766 -12.25 -9.20 18.94
N PHE A 767 -12.39 -8.68 20.15
CA PHE A 767 -13.56 -7.94 20.64
C PHE A 767 -13.81 -6.62 19.90
N VAL A 768 -12.78 -5.90 19.46
CA VAL A 768 -12.94 -4.56 18.88
C VAL A 768 -13.76 -4.62 17.59
N LEU A 769 -13.46 -5.55 16.68
CA LEU A 769 -14.24 -5.69 15.44
C LEU A 769 -15.65 -6.24 15.71
N ALA A 770 -15.81 -7.20 16.64
CA ALA A 770 -17.15 -7.70 17.00
C ALA A 770 -18.04 -6.58 17.57
N MET A 771 -17.52 -5.80 18.51
CA MET A 771 -18.20 -4.62 19.06
C MET A 771 -18.43 -3.53 18.00
N TYR A 772 -17.45 -3.27 17.12
CA TYR A 772 -17.58 -2.30 16.03
C TYR A 772 -18.73 -2.68 15.10
N TYR A 773 -18.85 -3.97 14.79
CA TYR A 773 -19.95 -4.51 13.99
C TYR A 773 -21.31 -4.33 14.66
N VAL A 774 -21.43 -4.54 15.99
CA VAL A 774 -22.65 -4.20 16.74
C VAL A 774 -22.97 -2.71 16.56
N GLY A 775 -21.99 -1.83 16.78
CA GLY A 775 -22.19 -0.39 16.73
C GLY A 775 -22.66 0.15 15.37
N ILE A 776 -22.25 -0.45 14.25
CA ILE A 776 -22.65 -0.02 12.90
C ILE A 776 -23.94 -0.68 12.37
N LYS A 777 -24.41 -1.79 12.96
CA LYS A 777 -25.61 -2.51 12.49
C LYS A 777 -26.80 -2.47 13.45
N CYS A 778 -26.57 -2.52 14.76
CA CYS A 778 -27.61 -2.43 15.78
C CYS A 778 -28.04 -0.97 15.94
N ARG A 779 -29.31 -0.62 15.71
CA ARG A 779 -29.79 0.77 15.88
C ARG A 779 -30.28 1.09 17.29
N GLN A 780 -30.45 0.08 18.15
CA GLN A 780 -30.94 0.26 19.52
C GLN A 780 -30.05 1.23 20.34
N PRO A 781 -30.56 2.40 20.78
CA PRO A 781 -29.74 3.48 21.35
C PRO A 781 -28.88 3.08 22.55
N ALA A 782 -29.43 2.29 23.47
CA ALA A 782 -28.73 1.85 24.68
C ALA A 782 -27.53 0.93 24.36
N LEU A 783 -27.70 -0.01 23.43
CA LEU A 783 -26.64 -0.94 23.02
C LEU A 783 -25.48 -0.22 22.33
N ARG A 784 -25.76 0.69 21.38
CA ARG A 784 -24.70 1.49 20.72
C ARG A 784 -23.91 2.32 21.73
N ARG A 785 -24.59 2.98 22.68
CA ARG A 785 -23.95 3.79 23.73
C ARG A 785 -23.10 2.94 24.69
N ARG A 786 -23.57 1.76 25.11
CA ARG A 786 -22.81 0.79 25.94
C ARG A 786 -21.55 0.29 25.22
N VAL A 787 -21.65 -0.07 23.94
CA VAL A 787 -20.51 -0.48 23.10
C VAL A 787 -19.47 0.64 22.97
N ILE A 788 -19.89 1.87 22.68
CA ILE A 788 -18.99 3.03 22.57
C ILE A 788 -18.28 3.31 23.90
N ALA A 789 -19.00 3.24 25.02
CA ALA A 789 -18.42 3.40 26.35
C ALA A 789 -17.37 2.32 26.66
N MET A 790 -17.68 1.05 26.35
CA MET A 790 -16.78 -0.09 26.57
C MET A 790 -15.48 0.04 25.75
N MET A 791 -15.56 0.42 24.47
CA MET A 791 -14.37 0.65 23.63
C MET A 791 -13.45 1.78 24.15
N ARG A 792 -14.03 2.80 24.80
CA ARG A 792 -13.29 3.90 25.45
C ARG A 792 -12.71 3.47 26.81
N ALA A 793 -13.44 2.68 27.59
CA ALA A 793 -13.03 2.19 28.90
C ALA A 793 -11.89 1.15 28.85
N TYR A 794 -11.79 0.39 27.76
CA TYR A 794 -10.74 -0.61 27.55
C TYR A 794 -9.89 -0.31 26.28
N PRO A 795 -8.97 0.68 26.32
CA PRO A 795 -8.15 1.06 25.16
C PRO A 795 -7.26 -0.09 24.64
N ARG A 796 -7.50 -0.52 23.40
CA ARG A 796 -6.71 -1.58 22.74
C ARG A 796 -6.67 -1.42 21.22
N CYS A 797 -5.76 -2.15 20.59
CA CYS A 797 -5.70 -2.26 19.14
C CYS A 797 -5.57 -3.74 18.75
N GLU A 798 -6.52 -4.22 17.96
CA GLU A 798 -6.57 -5.60 17.48
C GLU A 798 -6.40 -5.54 15.96
N ALA A 799 -5.23 -5.95 15.49
CA ALA A 799 -4.74 -5.74 14.14
C ALA A 799 -4.87 -4.26 13.71
N ALA A 800 -5.68 -4.00 12.68
CA ALA A 800 -5.96 -2.67 12.15
C ALA A 800 -6.99 -1.87 12.98
N TYR A 801 -7.72 -2.52 13.90
CA TYR A 801 -8.84 -1.93 14.64
C TYR A 801 -8.39 -1.33 15.96
N ASN A 802 -8.36 -0.01 16.05
CA ASN A 802 -8.11 0.70 17.30
C ASN A 802 -9.43 1.05 17.99
N SER A 803 -9.59 0.69 19.27
CA SER A 803 -10.88 0.84 19.95
C SER A 803 -11.33 2.29 20.10
N LEU A 804 -10.42 3.25 20.31
CA LEU A 804 -10.75 4.66 20.47
C LEU A 804 -11.21 5.30 19.15
N GLU A 805 -10.48 5.03 18.07
CA GLU A 805 -10.88 5.43 16.72
C GLU A 805 -12.22 4.80 16.32
N CYS A 806 -12.39 3.50 16.53
CA CYS A 806 -13.67 2.80 16.32
C CYS A 806 -14.80 3.46 17.12
N ALA A 807 -14.59 3.77 18.41
CA ALA A 807 -15.59 4.44 19.25
C ALA A 807 -15.93 5.86 18.78
N ALA A 808 -14.98 6.60 18.21
CA ALA A 808 -15.22 7.92 17.65
C ALA A 808 -15.98 7.85 16.31
N ILE A 809 -15.67 6.87 15.46
CA ILE A 809 -16.40 6.62 14.22
C ILE A 809 -17.83 6.15 14.52
N LEU A 810 -18.01 5.24 15.48
CA LEU A 810 -19.32 4.81 15.95
C LEU A 810 -20.13 5.99 16.49
N GLN A 811 -19.51 6.88 17.28
CA GLN A 811 -20.17 8.11 17.72
C GLN A 811 -20.62 8.95 16.53
N ALA A 812 -19.74 9.20 15.56
CA ALA A 812 -20.10 9.97 14.37
C ALA A 812 -21.23 9.31 13.55
N ILE A 813 -21.27 7.97 13.48
CA ILE A 813 -22.36 7.21 12.83
C ILE A 813 -23.68 7.39 13.62
N VAL A 814 -23.65 7.27 14.95
CA VAL A 814 -24.81 7.56 15.81
C VAL A 814 -25.32 8.98 15.59
N ASP A 815 -24.42 9.97 15.63
CA ASP A 815 -24.75 11.38 15.45
C ASP A 815 -25.35 11.67 14.06
N ILE A 816 -24.95 10.93 13.02
CA ILE A 816 -25.48 11.06 11.64
C ILE A 816 -26.84 10.38 11.47
N GLU A 817 -27.04 9.21 12.10
CA GLU A 817 -28.29 8.45 11.99
C GLU A 817 -29.41 9.03 12.88
N GLU A 818 -29.06 9.63 14.02
CA GLU A 818 -30.00 10.27 14.95
C GLU A 818 -30.26 11.76 14.63
N ASP A 819 -29.58 12.33 13.62
CA ASP A 819 -29.68 13.75 13.23
C ASP A 819 -31.12 14.17 12.90
N GLY A 820 -31.59 15.21 13.59
CA GLY A 820 -32.94 15.76 13.43
C GLY A 820 -34.10 14.92 14.00
N LEU A 821 -33.85 13.75 14.61
CA LEU A 821 -34.92 12.84 15.07
C LEU A 821 -35.46 13.13 16.49
N GLY A 822 -34.82 14.02 17.24
CA GLY A 822 -35.22 14.32 18.62
C GLY A 822 -34.74 13.27 19.62
N VAL A 823 -35.62 12.76 20.49
CA VAL A 823 -35.27 11.74 21.49
C VAL A 823 -35.50 10.35 20.91
N VAL A 824 -34.40 9.69 20.52
CA VAL A 824 -34.40 8.31 20.01
C VAL A 824 -34.36 7.34 21.19
N VAL A 825 -35.38 6.48 21.33
CA VAL A 825 -35.53 5.54 22.46
C VAL A 825 -35.33 4.09 22.00
N THR A 826 -35.77 3.77 20.79
CA THR A 826 -35.78 2.44 20.17
C THR A 826 -35.11 2.46 18.80
N GLU A 827 -34.75 1.29 18.26
CA GLU A 827 -34.30 1.17 16.86
C GLU A 827 -35.36 1.63 15.84
N GLY A 828 -36.65 1.48 16.17
CA GLY A 828 -37.77 1.87 15.30
C GLY A 828 -37.88 3.38 15.06
N ASP A 829 -37.33 4.20 15.96
CA ASP A 829 -37.33 5.67 15.85
C ASP A 829 -36.36 6.16 14.75
N ILE A 830 -35.46 5.30 14.25
CA ILE A 830 -34.48 5.64 13.20
C ILE A 830 -34.98 5.10 11.84
N PRO A 831 -35.57 5.95 10.97
CA PRO A 831 -36.14 5.50 9.71
C PRO A 831 -35.06 5.09 8.70
N ALA A 832 -35.43 4.22 7.76
CA ALA A 832 -34.53 3.70 6.72
C ALA A 832 -33.79 4.80 5.92
N ALA A 833 -34.39 5.98 5.76
CA ALA A 833 -33.80 7.12 5.08
C ALA A 833 -32.62 7.77 5.85
N SER A 834 -32.63 7.72 7.19
CA SER A 834 -31.55 8.25 8.03
C SER A 834 -30.40 7.26 8.21
N ARG A 835 -30.68 5.95 8.11
CA ARG A 835 -29.69 4.88 8.31
C ARG A 835 -28.59 4.91 7.25
N ILE A 836 -27.35 4.75 7.70
CA ILE A 836 -26.18 4.61 6.82
C ILE A 836 -26.21 3.23 6.20
N ARG A 837 -26.41 3.19 4.88
CA ARG A 837 -26.44 1.95 4.08
C ARG A 837 -25.07 1.55 3.55
N LYS A 838 -24.21 2.54 3.26
CA LYS A 838 -22.85 2.33 2.78
C LYS A 838 -21.91 3.34 3.40
N TYR A 839 -20.73 2.91 3.83
CA TYR A 839 -19.68 3.81 4.30
C TYR A 839 -18.28 3.22 4.09
N GLU A 840 -17.28 4.09 3.92
CA GLU A 840 -15.91 3.75 3.57
C GLU A 840 -14.93 4.76 4.20
N TYR A 841 -13.72 4.33 4.54
CA TYR A 841 -12.61 5.22 4.88
C TYR A 841 -12.11 5.96 3.64
N ALA A 842 -12.09 7.29 3.72
CA ALA A 842 -11.59 8.18 2.67
C ALA A 842 -10.15 8.67 2.95
N GLY A 843 -9.66 8.50 4.18
CA GLY A 843 -8.29 8.86 4.56
C GLY A 843 -8.12 8.99 6.07
N TYR A 844 -6.88 9.16 6.53
CA TYR A 844 -6.54 9.39 7.94
C TYR A 844 -5.43 10.45 8.05
N SER A 845 -5.33 11.08 9.22
CA SER A 845 -4.22 11.94 9.61
C SER A 845 -3.59 11.46 10.90
N SER A 846 -2.27 11.49 10.92
CA SER A 846 -1.40 10.82 11.88
C SER A 846 -0.83 11.76 12.96
N CYS A 847 -0.86 13.08 12.75
CA CYS A 847 -0.32 14.10 13.66
C CYS A 847 -0.80 15.52 13.26
N PRO A 848 -0.93 16.51 14.18
CA PRO A 848 -0.90 16.40 15.64
C PRO A 848 -2.28 16.16 16.27
N ARG A 849 -3.37 16.45 15.56
CA ARG A 849 -4.72 16.01 15.92
C ARG A 849 -5.11 14.89 14.97
N ARG A 850 -5.32 13.69 15.51
CA ARG A 850 -5.66 12.52 14.70
C ARG A 850 -7.10 12.65 14.23
N TYR A 851 -7.33 12.35 12.96
CA TYR A 851 -8.67 12.27 12.40
C TYR A 851 -8.75 11.20 11.34
N THR A 852 -9.95 10.67 11.18
CA THR A 852 -10.31 9.70 10.15
C THR A 852 -11.43 10.32 9.33
N LEU A 853 -11.26 10.34 8.01
CA LEU A 853 -12.29 10.76 7.07
C LEU A 853 -13.13 9.53 6.73
N ILE A 854 -14.42 9.59 7.03
CA ILE A 854 -15.40 8.61 6.55
C ILE A 854 -16.23 9.25 5.44
N ARG A 855 -16.49 8.48 4.38
CA ARG A 855 -17.51 8.79 3.38
C ARG A 855 -18.70 7.85 3.55
N TYR A 856 -19.92 8.35 3.42
CA TYR A 856 -21.13 7.57 3.67
C TYR A 856 -22.30 7.94 2.74
N LEU A 857 -23.30 7.05 2.69
CA LEU A 857 -24.58 7.22 1.99
C LEU A 857 -25.74 6.81 2.94
N ARG A 858 -26.70 7.72 3.11
CA ARG A 858 -27.93 7.50 3.89
C ARG A 858 -29.07 7.00 2.99
N GLY A 859 -29.73 5.91 3.38
CA GLY A 859 -30.86 5.28 2.69
C GLY A 859 -30.60 4.65 1.30
N ARG A 860 -29.42 4.89 0.69
CA ARG A 860 -29.11 4.60 -0.73
C ARG A 860 -27.75 3.91 -0.91
N GLU A 861 -27.58 3.17 -2.01
CA GLU A 861 -26.31 2.47 -2.34
C GLU A 861 -25.40 3.25 -3.29
N GLU A 862 -26.00 4.17 -4.05
CA GLU A 862 -25.36 4.95 -5.11
C GLU A 862 -25.71 6.44 -4.99
N GLY A 863 -24.98 7.28 -5.73
CA GLY A 863 -25.09 8.73 -5.69
C GLY A 863 -23.90 9.42 -5.02
N PRO A 864 -23.98 10.75 -4.80
CA PRO A 864 -22.90 11.51 -4.20
C PRO A 864 -22.69 11.11 -2.73
N TRP A 865 -21.43 10.86 -2.41
CA TRP A 865 -20.96 10.54 -1.07
C TRP A 865 -20.95 11.76 -0.16
N GLU A 866 -21.52 11.62 1.02
CA GLU A 866 -21.37 12.59 2.12
C GLU A 866 -20.05 12.29 2.85
N VAL A 867 -19.32 13.31 3.32
CA VAL A 867 -18.01 13.14 3.98
C VAL A 867 -18.04 13.73 5.39
N ARG A 868 -17.54 12.98 6.38
CA ARG A 868 -17.41 13.43 7.77
C ARG A 868 -15.96 13.27 8.25
N LYS A 869 -15.44 14.30 8.90
CA LYS A 869 -14.15 14.30 9.58
C LYS A 869 -14.37 13.93 11.05
N VAL A 870 -13.83 12.78 11.46
CA VAL A 870 -13.97 12.23 12.81
C VAL A 870 -12.67 12.40 13.55
N TRP A 871 -12.66 13.16 14.65
CA TRP A 871 -11.49 13.36 15.51
C TRP A 871 -11.47 12.32 16.64
N TRP A 872 -10.28 11.86 17.03
CA TRP A 872 -10.08 10.84 18.07
C TRP A 872 -8.68 10.91 18.72
#